data_AF-A0A4Q3W6J7-F1
#
_entry.id   AF-A0A4Q3W6J7-F1
#
_cell.length_a   1.000
_cell.length_b   1.000
_cell.length_c   1.000
_cell.angle_alpha   90.00
_cell.angle_beta   90.00
_cell.angle_gamma   90.00
#
_symmetry.space_group_name_H-M   'P 1'
#
loop_
_entity.id
_entity.type
_entity.pdbx_description
1 polymer ?
#
loop_
_entity_poly.entity_id
_entity_poly.type
_entity_poly.pdbx_seq_one_letter_code
_entity_poly.pdbx_strand_id
1 'polypeptide(L)'
;MRKIVLPLLSLLLIFSSELSAQQTTFRNYVLFGGGMGCPSQGQTNPDTPGCAVQIGPSTTILTGAVGSYNLIRTTGTASLKNLYSGGRMQLANNNTVVGEISVANTQSTTGTILTIGSGGSITGNINVKGNTVNSGSPVNGSVTHPSGTTYSGPLPSGGNLTGTPVLKLMPVLPPVLNFPAAGTSNINSSRTITPGRYKDVQLNGNKTLTFRGTGDYVFKSIINSGAVSYFIFDFQNDPTGKIRLLVHGDMNVNKVSITVINGGDASRIFTETHGTGSSTPDRRSSFFMASGSGSSNPQSSAWLGTLWAPYAAVTIANQNNYGLIRGAIISGTQVNIQGGITIEHVPFVSDAPTNIFPRYTPPNNFKVNDLIGPELFSLNQNPSAGTQLTDIFIATPDSVWMEVIAKEGQRQTLAALIMGPGYGLTDTISNGQNSLIITGRYPIANLLALNSLPNLISFCRPVYPAINSSGIIKTAGDSAMRSNFARNGFGVSGDSIKVGVLSDSYNTLANNPAAQDVANDDLPGRAGNTVNPHPVKVLKDFPFGRRSDEGRAMLQIVHDVAPKAKLSFRTGFVSPGDFAQGIRELAADTCDIIVDDITYITEPFFKSGVVGAAIRDVTQQGVHYLTAAGNFGNKSYESNFTPAAAPAGLIGQAHSFASGDILQNDSLKGSIAQPGVYTIVLQWVDDIYSLGGSATGTQHDFDIYLADDAGNILFGMNRNNLGGDPIEVLPFTVTANTATNIVIVKEASAPGALTSNLRLKYVVFRGDLKINEYRS
;
A
#
# COMPACT_ATOMS: atom_id res chain seq x y z
N MET A 1 -49.94 -45.16 24.42
CA MET A 1 -49.22 -44.16 23.60
C MET A 1 -47.96 -43.74 24.36
N ARG A 2 -46.79 -44.14 23.84
CA ARG A 2 -45.47 -44.03 24.50
C ARG A 2 -45.01 -42.56 24.51
N LYS A 3 -44.80 -42.00 25.69
CA LYS A 3 -44.01 -40.77 25.90
C LYS A 3 -42.54 -41.19 25.95
N ILE A 4 -41.78 -40.83 24.92
CA ILE A 4 -40.32 -40.99 24.89
C ILE A 4 -39.72 -39.71 25.47
N VAL A 5 -39.08 -39.86 26.63
CA VAL A 5 -38.17 -38.90 27.23
C VAL A 5 -36.80 -39.11 26.56
N LEU A 6 -36.27 -38.09 25.89
CA LEU A 6 -34.89 -38.08 25.38
C LEU A 6 -33.99 -37.35 26.41
N PRO A 7 -32.81 -37.90 26.76
CA PRO A 7 -31.94 -37.30 27.76
C PRO A 7 -31.09 -36.17 27.17
N LEU A 8 -30.82 -35.19 28.04
CA LEU A 8 -29.94 -34.03 27.82
C LEU A 8 -28.49 -34.53 27.69
N LEU A 9 -27.92 -34.51 26.47
CA LEU A 9 -26.50 -34.79 26.25
C LEU A 9 -25.74 -33.46 26.30
N SER A 10 -25.06 -33.22 27.43
CA SER A 10 -24.11 -32.12 27.61
C SER A 10 -22.90 -32.30 26.68
N LEU A 11 -22.91 -31.60 25.54
CA LEU A 11 -21.79 -31.56 24.61
C LEU A 11 -20.77 -30.54 25.14
N LEU A 12 -19.74 -31.05 25.82
CA LEU A 12 -18.56 -30.29 26.22
C LEU A 12 -17.83 -29.87 24.94
N LEU A 13 -18.04 -28.63 24.48
CA LEU A 13 -17.28 -28.00 23.41
C LEU A 13 -15.84 -27.80 23.89
N ILE A 14 -14.97 -28.74 23.51
CA ILE A 14 -13.53 -28.58 23.61
C ILE A 14 -13.16 -27.49 22.60
N PHE A 15 -12.90 -26.28 23.07
CA PHE A 15 -12.26 -25.23 22.27
C PHE A 15 -10.87 -25.75 21.88
N SER A 16 -10.72 -26.24 20.65
CA SER A 16 -9.41 -26.37 20.02
C SER A 16 -8.90 -24.96 19.76
N SER A 17 -7.84 -24.57 20.47
CA SER A 17 -7.10 -23.34 20.25
C SER A 17 -6.50 -23.35 18.84
N GLU A 18 -7.17 -22.69 17.89
CA GLU A 18 -6.64 -22.51 16.56
C GLU A 18 -5.40 -21.59 16.62
N LEU A 19 -4.30 -22.12 16.10
CA LEU A 19 -3.00 -21.45 16.01
C LEU A 19 -3.12 -20.23 15.10
N SER A 20 -2.95 -19.02 15.65
CA SER A 20 -2.74 -17.81 14.85
C SER A 20 -1.38 -17.92 14.14
N ALA A 21 -1.39 -18.08 12.81
CA ALA A 21 -0.20 -18.14 11.98
C ALA A 21 -0.24 -17.03 10.91
N GLN A 22 0.77 -16.16 10.89
CA GLN A 22 0.89 -15.04 9.95
C GLN A 22 1.44 -15.54 8.60
N GLN A 23 0.66 -15.42 7.51
CA GLN A 23 1.12 -15.76 6.17
C GLN A 23 2.19 -14.79 5.69
N THR A 24 3.35 -15.34 5.36
CA THR A 24 4.48 -14.59 4.81
C THR A 24 4.36 -14.50 3.28
N THR A 25 5.05 -13.56 2.64
CA THR A 25 5.10 -13.44 1.17
C THR A 25 6.46 -13.90 0.64
N PHE A 26 6.52 -14.47 -0.56
CA PHE A 26 7.77 -14.92 -1.18
C PHE A 26 8.82 -13.82 -1.32
N ARG A 27 8.37 -12.56 -1.48
CA ARG A 27 9.26 -11.39 -1.57
C ARG A 27 10.07 -11.13 -0.31
N ASN A 28 9.75 -11.76 0.82
CA ASN A 28 10.52 -11.66 2.05
C ASN A 28 11.63 -12.70 2.14
N TYR A 29 11.66 -13.69 1.24
CA TYR A 29 12.57 -14.83 1.32
C TYR A 29 13.71 -14.72 0.32
N VAL A 30 14.93 -14.75 0.86
CA VAL A 30 16.15 -14.82 0.07
C VAL A 30 16.44 -16.24 -0.39
N LEU A 31 16.11 -17.23 0.44
CA LEU A 31 16.18 -18.65 0.11
C LEU A 31 14.85 -19.31 0.48
N PHE A 32 14.28 -20.08 -0.46
CA PHE A 32 13.10 -20.88 -0.19
C PHE A 32 13.13 -22.23 -0.92
N GLY A 33 12.84 -23.30 -0.20
CA GLY A 33 12.89 -24.66 -0.73
C GLY A 33 11.84 -25.58 -0.11
N GLY A 34 11.80 -26.84 -0.56
CA GLY A 34 10.97 -27.88 0.02
C GLY A 34 9.49 -27.54 0.01
N GLY A 35 8.90 -27.36 -1.17
CA GLY A 35 7.49 -26.98 -1.35
C GLY A 35 6.49 -27.88 -0.59
N MET A 36 5.25 -27.40 -0.45
CA MET A 36 4.17 -28.20 0.13
C MET A 36 3.94 -29.47 -0.69
N GLY A 37 3.94 -30.64 -0.04
CA GLY A 37 3.81 -31.93 -0.73
C GLY A 37 5.04 -32.36 -1.53
N CYS A 38 6.19 -31.70 -1.34
CA CYS A 38 7.43 -32.07 -2.01
C CYS A 38 7.92 -33.48 -1.59
N PRO A 39 8.41 -34.30 -2.54
CA PRO A 39 8.35 -34.08 -3.99
C PRO A 39 6.95 -34.41 -4.51
N SER A 40 6.36 -33.50 -5.29
CA SER A 40 5.06 -33.71 -5.94
C SER A 40 5.22 -34.39 -7.30
N GLN A 41 4.12 -34.85 -7.89
CA GLN A 41 4.13 -35.48 -9.21
C GLN A 41 4.76 -34.53 -10.25
N GLY A 42 5.76 -35.01 -10.99
CA GLY A 42 6.50 -34.23 -11.98
C GLY A 42 7.74 -33.52 -11.43
N GLN A 43 8.01 -33.58 -10.12
CA GLN A 43 9.25 -33.08 -9.53
C GLN A 43 10.33 -34.17 -9.45
N THR A 44 11.60 -33.77 -9.63
CA THR A 44 12.76 -34.63 -9.35
C THR A 44 12.98 -34.73 -7.84
N ASN A 45 13.13 -35.96 -7.35
CA ASN A 45 13.47 -36.20 -5.94
C ASN A 45 14.84 -35.58 -5.62
N PRO A 46 14.93 -34.64 -4.67
CA PRO A 46 16.20 -34.04 -4.27
C PRO A 46 17.05 -35.04 -3.46
N ASP A 47 18.37 -34.85 -3.49
CA ASP A 47 19.29 -35.64 -2.68
C ASP A 47 19.10 -35.38 -1.18
N THR A 48 19.65 -36.25 -0.34
CA THR A 48 19.63 -36.10 1.13
C THR A 48 20.03 -34.68 1.54
N PRO A 49 19.23 -33.99 2.38
CA PRO A 49 18.18 -34.52 3.27
C PRO A 49 16.76 -34.61 2.68
N GLY A 50 16.60 -34.45 1.36
CA GLY A 50 15.30 -34.38 0.71
C GLY A 50 14.79 -32.94 0.61
N CYS A 51 13.48 -32.74 0.67
CA CYS A 51 12.86 -31.42 0.53
C CYS A 51 13.30 -30.46 1.63
N ALA A 52 14.16 -29.49 1.29
CA ALA A 52 14.82 -28.65 2.28
C ALA A 52 15.37 -27.35 1.71
N VAL A 53 15.72 -26.42 2.61
CA VAL A 53 16.82 -25.50 2.38
C VAL A 53 18.02 -25.99 3.20
N GLN A 54 19.08 -26.39 2.51
CA GLN A 54 20.34 -26.82 3.12
C GLN A 54 21.41 -25.75 2.90
N ILE A 55 22.08 -25.35 3.99
CA ILE A 55 23.07 -24.27 4.01
C ILE A 55 24.40 -24.77 4.56
N GLY A 56 25.42 -24.71 3.72
CA GLY A 56 26.79 -25.09 4.02
C GLY A 56 27.60 -24.04 4.78
N PRO A 57 28.81 -24.41 5.24
CA PRO A 57 29.68 -23.53 6.02
C PRO A 57 30.11 -22.26 5.25
N SER A 58 30.48 -21.23 6.00
CA SER A 58 30.90 -19.92 5.48
C SER A 58 29.84 -19.22 4.62
N THR A 59 28.57 -19.56 4.79
CA THR A 59 27.46 -18.85 4.15
C THR A 59 27.07 -17.65 5.00
N THR A 60 26.95 -16.48 4.37
CA THR A 60 26.48 -15.25 5.02
C THR A 60 25.25 -14.71 4.30
N ILE A 61 24.14 -14.62 5.02
CA ILE A 61 22.92 -13.95 4.56
C ILE A 61 22.87 -12.56 5.19
N LEU A 62 22.94 -11.53 4.36
CA LEU A 62 22.95 -10.14 4.81
C LEU A 62 21.55 -9.67 5.21
N THR A 63 20.56 -10.00 4.38
CA THR A 63 19.16 -9.57 4.46
C THR A 63 18.22 -10.66 3.94
N GLY A 64 16.91 -10.54 4.20
CA GLY A 64 15.90 -11.52 3.78
C GLY A 64 15.79 -12.75 4.69
N ALA A 65 14.67 -13.46 4.60
CA ALA A 65 14.39 -14.65 5.40
C ALA A 65 14.76 -15.96 4.66
N VAL A 66 15.01 -17.02 5.42
CA VAL A 66 15.15 -18.38 4.91
C VAL A 66 13.89 -19.17 5.24
N GLY A 67 13.30 -19.80 4.21
CA GLY A 67 12.03 -20.50 4.32
C GLY A 67 12.07 -21.92 3.79
N SER A 68 11.32 -22.81 4.41
CA SER A 68 11.08 -24.16 3.87
C SER A 68 9.78 -24.71 4.42
N TYR A 69 8.95 -25.39 3.63
CA TYR A 69 7.80 -26.10 4.22
C TYR A 69 8.23 -27.34 5.02
N ASN A 70 9.42 -27.88 4.76
CA ASN A 70 9.84 -29.18 5.27
C ASN A 70 11.01 -29.06 6.26
N LEU A 71 12.21 -28.78 5.77
CA LEU A 71 13.42 -28.71 6.59
C LEU A 71 14.25 -27.47 6.26
N ILE A 72 14.71 -26.78 7.29
CA ILE A 72 15.87 -25.88 7.21
C ILE A 72 17.03 -26.57 7.94
N ARG A 73 18.15 -26.76 7.24
CA ARG A 73 19.34 -27.42 7.80
C ARG A 73 20.59 -26.62 7.51
N THR A 74 21.43 -26.40 8.52
CA THR A 74 22.82 -25.99 8.29
C THR A 74 23.75 -27.19 8.51
N THR A 75 24.84 -27.26 7.73
CA THR A 75 25.85 -28.32 7.86
C THR A 75 27.18 -27.82 8.44
N GLY A 76 27.28 -26.52 8.73
CA GLY A 76 28.42 -25.89 9.38
C GLY A 76 28.11 -24.47 9.84
N THR A 77 29.16 -23.67 10.04
CA THR A 77 29.09 -22.26 10.48
C THR A 77 28.43 -21.39 9.41
N ALA A 78 27.35 -20.68 9.76
CA ALA A 78 26.72 -19.69 8.88
C ALA A 78 26.24 -18.47 9.68
N SER A 79 26.14 -17.33 8.99
CA SER A 79 25.49 -16.11 9.49
C SER A 79 24.15 -15.94 8.77
N LEU A 80 23.06 -15.96 9.53
CA LEU A 80 21.71 -16.11 9.02
C LEU A 80 20.77 -15.03 9.55
N LYS A 81 19.71 -14.77 8.80
CA LYS A 81 18.60 -13.88 9.16
C LYS A 81 17.30 -14.65 9.07
N ASN A 82 16.36 -14.35 9.99
CA ASN A 82 14.96 -14.80 10.00
C ASN A 82 14.72 -16.22 9.42
N LEU A 83 14.55 -17.22 10.28
CA LEU A 83 14.45 -18.62 9.86
C LEU A 83 13.04 -19.16 10.08
N TYR A 84 12.36 -19.55 9.02
CA TYR A 84 10.97 -20.00 9.09
C TYR A 84 10.79 -21.38 8.45
N SER A 85 10.52 -22.40 9.26
CA SER A 85 10.29 -23.77 8.78
C SER A 85 8.86 -24.21 9.07
N GLY A 86 8.18 -24.72 8.04
CA GLY A 86 6.89 -25.40 8.15
C GLY A 86 7.00 -26.76 8.84
N GLY A 87 8.17 -27.40 8.84
CA GLY A 87 8.41 -28.73 9.40
C GLY A 87 9.41 -28.69 10.55
N ARG A 88 10.66 -29.09 10.30
CA ARG A 88 11.76 -29.18 11.29
C ARG A 88 12.88 -28.19 10.98
N MET A 89 13.73 -27.94 11.95
CA MET A 89 14.93 -27.11 11.78
C MET A 89 16.14 -27.69 12.53
N GLN A 90 17.29 -27.72 11.85
CA GLN A 90 18.54 -28.27 12.37
C GLN A 90 19.69 -27.30 12.10
N LEU A 91 20.17 -26.63 13.14
CA LEU A 91 21.30 -25.73 13.05
C LEU A 91 22.54 -26.42 13.64
N ALA A 92 23.60 -26.54 12.83
CA ALA A 92 24.92 -27.01 13.24
C ALA A 92 25.59 -26.04 14.24
N ASN A 93 26.79 -26.39 14.70
CA ASN A 93 27.57 -25.53 15.61
C ASN A 93 27.95 -24.20 14.95
N ASN A 94 28.19 -23.19 15.78
CA ASN A 94 28.74 -21.89 15.41
C ASN A 94 27.87 -21.10 14.41
N ASN A 95 26.54 -21.30 14.42
CA ASN A 95 25.63 -20.48 13.62
C ASN A 95 25.28 -19.19 14.37
N THR A 96 25.36 -18.05 13.68
CA THR A 96 24.85 -16.77 14.18
C THR A 96 23.52 -16.48 13.49
N VAL A 97 22.45 -16.33 14.27
CA VAL A 97 21.12 -16.00 13.76
C VAL A 97 20.69 -14.65 14.33
N VAL A 98 20.35 -13.70 13.45
CA VAL A 98 19.77 -12.42 13.86
C VAL A 98 18.36 -12.31 13.26
N GLY A 99 17.36 -12.24 14.11
CA GLY A 99 15.95 -12.25 13.73
C GLY A 99 15.19 -13.40 14.37
N GLU A 100 13.93 -13.56 13.95
CA GLU A 100 13.03 -14.55 14.53
C GLU A 100 13.30 -15.96 13.98
N ILE A 101 13.18 -16.98 14.84
CA ILE A 101 13.11 -18.38 14.43
C ILE A 101 11.68 -18.87 14.64
N SER A 102 11.04 -19.40 13.59
CA SER A 102 9.70 -19.99 13.65
C SER A 102 9.71 -21.41 13.08
N VAL A 103 9.23 -22.39 13.85
CA VAL A 103 9.17 -23.80 13.42
C VAL A 103 7.79 -24.37 13.70
N ALA A 104 7.00 -24.55 12.64
CA ALA A 104 5.56 -24.79 12.76
C ALA A 104 5.17 -26.26 12.95
N ASN A 105 6.05 -27.21 12.62
CA ASN A 105 5.79 -28.65 12.71
C ASN A 105 4.40 -29.05 12.15
N THR A 106 4.09 -28.56 10.95
CA THR A 106 2.78 -28.76 10.28
C THR A 106 2.47 -30.24 10.05
N GLN A 107 3.50 -31.07 9.90
CA GLN A 107 3.38 -32.53 9.76
C GLN A 107 3.18 -33.28 11.10
N SER A 108 3.15 -32.55 12.23
CA SER A 108 2.96 -33.13 13.58
C SER A 108 3.96 -34.24 13.91
N THR A 109 5.21 -34.08 13.46
CA THR A 109 6.32 -35.00 13.73
C THR A 109 6.58 -35.11 15.23
N THR A 110 6.95 -36.31 15.70
CA THR A 110 7.36 -36.56 17.09
C THR A 110 8.87 -36.34 17.28
N GLY A 111 9.32 -36.23 18.54
CA GLY A 111 10.73 -36.03 18.88
C GLY A 111 11.18 -34.57 18.81
N THR A 112 12.47 -34.34 18.58
CA THR A 112 13.07 -33.00 18.52
C THR A 112 12.73 -32.28 17.21
N ILE A 113 12.11 -31.12 17.30
CA ILE A 113 11.65 -30.33 16.15
C ILE A 113 12.65 -29.23 15.78
N LEU A 114 13.25 -28.60 16.78
CA LEU A 114 14.35 -27.65 16.60
C LEU A 114 15.61 -28.16 17.30
N THR A 115 16.71 -28.26 16.56
CA THR A 115 18.05 -28.51 17.11
C THR A 115 18.94 -27.31 16.84
N ILE A 116 19.63 -26.83 17.87
CA ILE A 116 20.61 -25.74 17.80
C ILE A 116 21.94 -26.26 18.34
N GLY A 117 22.99 -26.22 17.52
CA GLY A 117 24.35 -26.59 17.91
C GLY A 117 24.98 -25.63 18.94
N SER A 118 26.18 -25.92 19.41
CA SER A 118 26.93 -25.09 20.35
C SER A 118 27.79 -24.02 19.67
N GLY A 119 28.30 -23.06 20.44
CA GLY A 119 29.29 -22.07 19.97
C GLY A 119 28.76 -20.98 19.04
N GLY A 120 27.45 -20.96 18.75
CA GLY A 120 26.77 -19.93 17.97
C GLY A 120 26.13 -18.85 18.83
N SER A 121 25.22 -18.08 18.25
CA SER A 121 24.40 -17.10 18.97
C SER A 121 23.08 -16.84 18.25
N ILE A 122 22.01 -16.59 19.01
CA ILE A 122 20.70 -16.22 18.48
C ILE A 122 20.29 -14.89 19.11
N THR A 123 20.01 -13.89 18.28
CA THR A 123 19.44 -12.61 18.70
C THR A 123 18.05 -12.47 18.09
N GLY A 124 17.02 -12.62 18.91
CA GLY A 124 15.62 -12.68 18.48
C GLY A 124 14.85 -13.80 19.17
N ASN A 125 13.53 -13.81 18.99
CA ASN A 125 12.64 -14.79 19.61
C ASN A 125 12.59 -16.10 18.82
N ILE A 126 12.38 -17.20 19.54
CA ILE A 126 12.23 -18.55 19.01
C ILE A 126 10.81 -19.03 19.30
N ASN A 127 10.03 -19.33 18.26
CA ASN A 127 8.67 -19.85 18.33
C ASN A 127 8.64 -21.26 17.72
N VAL A 128 8.40 -22.30 18.52
CA VAL A 128 8.49 -23.70 18.05
C VAL A 128 7.30 -24.52 18.51
N LYS A 129 6.61 -25.18 17.57
CA LYS A 129 5.58 -26.18 17.88
C LYS A 129 6.19 -27.57 18.09
N GLY A 130 6.90 -27.76 19.20
CA GLY A 130 7.48 -29.05 19.57
C GLY A 130 8.74 -28.96 20.42
N ASN A 131 9.39 -30.10 20.65
CA ASN A 131 10.58 -30.19 21.50
C ASN A 131 11.78 -29.48 20.87
N THR A 132 12.53 -28.75 21.68
CA THR A 132 13.71 -27.99 21.28
C THR A 132 14.94 -28.44 22.08
N VAL A 133 16.05 -28.69 21.38
CA VAL A 133 17.35 -28.99 21.97
C VAL A 133 18.35 -27.94 21.52
N ASN A 134 18.92 -27.21 22.46
CA ASN A 134 19.99 -26.23 22.27
C ASN A 134 21.24 -26.69 23.02
N SER A 135 22.25 -27.13 22.27
CA SER A 135 23.48 -27.73 22.78
C SER A 135 24.49 -26.73 23.34
N GLY A 136 24.14 -25.44 23.48
CA GLY A 136 24.98 -24.47 24.19
C GLY A 136 25.14 -23.11 23.51
N SER A 137 24.27 -22.72 22.58
CA SER A 137 24.28 -21.38 21.99
C SER A 137 23.40 -20.41 22.80
N PRO A 138 23.89 -19.23 23.23
CA PRO A 138 23.05 -18.24 23.91
C PRO A 138 21.91 -17.75 23.02
N VAL A 139 20.73 -17.58 23.64
CA VAL A 139 19.54 -16.99 23.03
C VAL A 139 19.25 -15.65 23.69
N ASN A 140 19.51 -14.56 22.97
CA ASN A 140 19.13 -13.21 23.36
C ASN A 140 17.71 -12.90 22.83
N GLY A 141 16.72 -13.42 23.54
CA GLY A 141 15.30 -13.42 23.19
C GLY A 141 14.55 -14.47 24.02
N SER A 142 13.26 -14.66 23.76
CA SER A 142 12.48 -15.72 24.41
C SER A 142 12.44 -17.00 23.57
N VAL A 143 12.18 -18.13 24.22
CA VAL A 143 11.79 -19.38 23.56
C VAL A 143 10.37 -19.70 23.96
N THR A 144 9.43 -19.73 23.01
CA THR A 144 8.03 -20.08 23.25
C THR A 144 7.69 -21.43 22.65
N HIS A 145 7.16 -22.35 23.47
CA HIS A 145 6.79 -23.70 23.06
C HIS A 145 5.51 -24.19 23.76
N PRO A 146 4.68 -25.07 23.14
CA PRO A 146 3.41 -25.52 23.71
C PRO A 146 3.57 -26.32 25.01
N SER A 147 2.51 -26.37 25.81
CA SER A 147 2.43 -27.29 26.95
C SER A 147 2.61 -28.75 26.50
N GLY A 148 3.30 -29.55 27.31
CA GLY A 148 3.65 -30.95 26.99
C GLY A 148 4.87 -31.11 26.09
N THR A 149 5.55 -30.04 25.71
CA THR A 149 6.83 -30.07 24.97
C THR A 149 8.00 -29.61 25.83
N THR A 150 9.23 -29.94 25.44
CA THR A 150 10.44 -29.61 26.21
C THR A 150 11.35 -28.62 25.51
N TYR A 151 12.02 -27.77 26.31
CA TYR A 151 13.22 -27.04 25.91
C TYR A 151 14.39 -27.52 26.77
N SER A 152 15.48 -27.96 26.14
CA SER A 152 16.71 -28.36 26.82
C SER A 152 17.88 -27.53 26.29
N GLY A 153 18.48 -26.71 27.15
CA GLY A 153 19.61 -25.86 26.80
C GLY A 153 19.81 -24.69 27.78
N PRO A 154 20.72 -23.76 27.47
CA PRO A 154 20.91 -22.55 28.27
C PRO A 154 19.62 -21.73 28.40
N LEU A 155 19.44 -21.06 29.55
CA LEU A 155 18.27 -20.21 29.80
C LEU A 155 18.27 -19.02 28.81
N PRO A 156 17.20 -18.81 28.02
CA PRO A 156 17.08 -17.64 27.15
C PRO A 156 16.92 -16.34 27.96
N SER A 157 17.47 -15.22 27.46
CA SER A 157 17.39 -13.92 28.18
C SER A 157 15.95 -13.40 28.34
N GLY A 158 15.07 -13.69 27.37
CA GLY A 158 13.64 -13.39 27.40
C GLY A 158 12.79 -14.50 28.03
N GLY A 159 13.41 -15.54 28.60
CA GLY A 159 12.76 -16.64 29.27
C GLY A 159 12.40 -17.83 28.37
N ASN A 160 12.25 -18.99 29.02
CA ASN A 160 11.65 -20.18 28.42
C ASN A 160 10.14 -20.20 28.75
N LEU A 161 9.31 -19.92 27.76
CA LEU A 161 7.89 -19.66 27.90
C LEU A 161 7.07 -20.87 27.42
N THR A 162 6.25 -21.43 28.31
CA THR A 162 5.25 -22.43 27.93
C THR A 162 3.96 -21.71 27.54
N GLY A 163 3.54 -21.84 26.29
CA GLY A 163 2.38 -21.13 25.74
C GLY A 163 2.17 -21.41 24.26
N THR A 164 1.21 -20.72 23.63
CA THR A 164 0.96 -20.84 22.18
C THR A 164 2.03 -20.05 21.42
N PRO A 165 2.94 -20.70 20.65
CA PRO A 165 3.95 -19.98 19.88
C PRO A 165 3.31 -19.20 18.73
N VAL A 166 3.84 -18.01 18.43
CA VAL A 166 3.45 -17.25 17.23
C VAL A 166 4.19 -17.82 16.03
N LEU A 167 3.49 -18.58 15.19
CA LEU A 167 4.11 -19.28 14.07
C LEU A 167 3.97 -18.48 12.76
N LYS A 168 4.92 -18.63 11.85
CA LYS A 168 4.81 -18.10 10.49
C LYS A 168 4.16 -19.14 9.58
N LEU A 169 3.12 -18.76 8.85
CA LEU A 169 2.56 -19.56 7.76
C LEU A 169 3.43 -19.34 6.52
N MET A 170 3.79 -20.45 5.87
CA MET A 170 4.65 -20.45 4.69
C MET A 170 3.93 -19.83 3.48
N PRO A 171 4.65 -19.08 2.62
CA PRO A 171 4.08 -18.39 1.46
C PRO A 171 3.67 -19.39 0.36
N VAL A 172 2.74 -19.04 -0.56
CA VAL A 172 2.35 -19.86 -1.73
C VAL A 172 3.33 -19.74 -2.89
N LEU A 173 3.92 -20.86 -3.36
CA LEU A 173 5.03 -20.86 -4.34
C LEU A 173 4.68 -20.05 -5.60
N PRO A 174 5.67 -19.37 -6.24
CA PRO A 174 5.41 -18.60 -7.44
C PRO A 174 4.75 -19.45 -8.54
N PRO A 175 3.82 -18.88 -9.33
CA PRO A 175 3.23 -19.60 -10.46
C PRO A 175 4.33 -19.98 -11.46
N VAL A 176 4.19 -21.16 -12.06
CA VAL A 176 5.06 -21.61 -13.16
C VAL A 176 4.62 -20.91 -14.44
N LEU A 177 5.55 -20.25 -15.12
CA LEU A 177 5.27 -19.53 -16.36
C LEU A 177 5.16 -20.49 -17.55
N ASN A 178 4.25 -20.23 -18.47
CA ASN A 178 4.22 -20.93 -19.75
C ASN A 178 5.21 -20.29 -20.73
N PHE A 179 6.28 -21.01 -21.07
CA PHE A 179 7.31 -20.49 -21.97
C PHE A 179 6.91 -20.59 -23.44
N PRO A 180 7.22 -19.57 -24.27
CA PRO A 180 7.25 -19.74 -25.73
C PRO A 180 8.20 -20.87 -26.13
N ALA A 181 8.04 -21.44 -27.33
CA ALA A 181 8.97 -22.45 -27.84
C ALA A 181 10.41 -21.90 -27.90
N ALA A 182 11.38 -22.73 -27.52
CA ALA A 182 12.81 -22.42 -27.69
C ALA A 182 13.17 -22.24 -29.18
N GLY A 183 14.26 -21.50 -29.42
CA GLY A 183 14.77 -21.28 -30.77
C GLY A 183 15.55 -22.48 -31.29
N THR A 184 16.12 -22.33 -32.49
CA THR A 184 16.90 -23.39 -33.17
C THR A 184 18.41 -23.15 -33.15
N SER A 185 18.85 -21.94 -32.83
CA SER A 185 20.25 -21.52 -32.88
C SER A 185 20.99 -21.77 -31.56
N ASN A 186 22.13 -22.47 -31.64
CA ASN A 186 23.03 -22.67 -30.50
C ASN A 186 23.94 -21.45 -30.25
N ILE A 187 24.43 -21.32 -29.02
CA ILE A 187 25.40 -20.31 -28.60
C ILE A 187 26.59 -21.03 -27.93
N ASN A 188 27.72 -21.10 -28.62
CA ASN A 188 28.94 -21.80 -28.16
C ASN A 188 30.20 -20.91 -28.16
N SER A 189 30.04 -19.61 -28.43
CA SER A 189 31.11 -18.61 -28.48
C SER A 189 30.65 -17.31 -27.82
N SER A 190 31.59 -16.37 -27.61
CA SER A 190 31.23 -15.03 -27.15
C SER A 190 30.26 -14.38 -28.14
N ARG A 191 29.17 -13.79 -27.64
CA ARG A 191 28.10 -13.24 -28.45
C ARG A 191 27.26 -12.23 -27.68
N THR A 192 26.75 -11.22 -28.38
CA THR A 192 25.64 -10.38 -27.91
C THR A 192 24.34 -10.86 -28.54
N ILE A 193 23.31 -11.01 -27.71
CA ILE A 193 21.97 -11.45 -28.10
C ILE A 193 20.94 -10.45 -27.61
N THR A 194 19.81 -10.35 -28.31
CA THR A 194 18.66 -9.52 -27.93
C THR A 194 17.51 -10.40 -27.43
N PRO A 195 16.43 -9.83 -26.84
CA PRO A 195 15.27 -10.63 -26.46
C PRO A 195 14.77 -11.45 -27.65
N GLY A 196 14.49 -12.73 -27.41
CA GLY A 196 14.22 -13.70 -28.46
C GLY A 196 14.33 -15.15 -28.01
N ARG A 197 14.31 -16.05 -28.99
CA ARG A 197 14.26 -17.49 -28.79
C ARG A 197 15.57 -18.12 -29.27
N TYR A 198 16.19 -18.92 -28.41
CA TYR A 198 17.48 -19.57 -28.61
C TYR A 198 17.40 -21.06 -28.23
N LYS A 199 18.33 -21.86 -28.74
CA LYS A 199 18.40 -23.29 -28.43
C LYS A 199 19.29 -23.52 -27.22
N ASP A 200 20.47 -24.10 -27.41
CA ASP A 200 21.38 -24.47 -26.34
C ASP A 200 22.51 -23.44 -26.18
N VAL A 201 22.80 -23.04 -24.94
CA VAL A 201 24.02 -22.27 -24.58
C VAL A 201 25.05 -23.25 -24.05
N GLN A 202 26.22 -23.35 -24.68
CA GLN A 202 27.27 -24.31 -24.36
C GLN A 202 28.65 -23.64 -24.40
N LEU A 203 28.93 -22.79 -23.40
CA LEU A 203 30.21 -22.10 -23.28
C LEU A 203 31.24 -22.98 -22.53
N ASN A 204 32.48 -23.02 -23.00
CA ASN A 204 33.58 -23.81 -22.43
C ASN A 204 34.58 -22.98 -21.59
N GLY A 205 34.14 -21.82 -21.10
CA GLY A 205 34.93 -20.87 -20.31
C GLY A 205 35.68 -19.81 -21.12
N ASN A 206 36.01 -18.70 -20.47
CA ASN A 206 36.59 -17.49 -21.06
C ASN A 206 35.77 -16.90 -22.22
N LYS A 207 34.44 -17.08 -22.19
CA LYS A 207 33.50 -16.54 -23.19
C LYS A 207 32.52 -15.58 -22.54
N THR A 208 32.08 -14.59 -23.32
CA THR A 208 31.15 -13.55 -22.86
C THR A 208 29.83 -13.64 -23.60
N LEU A 209 28.73 -13.80 -22.86
CA LEU A 209 27.37 -13.72 -23.38
C LEU A 209 26.71 -12.43 -22.88
N THR A 210 26.37 -11.53 -23.78
CA THR A 210 25.67 -10.27 -23.46
C THR A 210 24.19 -10.39 -23.80
N PHE A 211 23.34 -10.24 -22.80
CA PHE A 211 21.89 -10.08 -22.94
C PHE A 211 21.60 -8.58 -23.10
N ARG A 212 21.43 -8.12 -24.34
CA ARG A 212 21.26 -6.71 -24.70
C ARG A 212 19.80 -6.37 -24.97
N GLY A 213 19.23 -5.54 -24.10
CA GLY A 213 17.84 -5.09 -24.17
C GLY A 213 16.93 -5.85 -23.21
N THR A 214 15.88 -5.18 -22.75
CA THR A 214 14.87 -5.71 -21.83
C THR A 214 13.86 -6.58 -22.58
N GLY A 215 13.43 -7.69 -21.96
CA GLY A 215 12.50 -8.66 -22.53
C GLY A 215 12.87 -10.11 -22.21
N ASP A 216 12.25 -11.03 -22.96
CA ASP A 216 12.39 -12.47 -22.75
C ASP A 216 13.50 -13.07 -23.58
N TYR A 217 14.33 -13.86 -22.92
CA TYR A 217 15.34 -14.70 -23.53
C TYR A 217 14.98 -16.14 -23.24
N VAL A 218 14.44 -16.81 -24.25
CA VAL A 218 13.93 -18.17 -24.13
C VAL A 218 15.00 -19.15 -24.62
N PHE A 219 15.36 -20.13 -23.80
CA PHE A 219 16.38 -21.13 -24.11
C PHE A 219 15.81 -22.55 -24.02
N LYS A 220 16.38 -23.47 -24.81
CA LYS A 220 16.18 -24.90 -24.60
C LYS A 220 16.95 -25.36 -23.35
N SER A 221 18.24 -25.03 -23.26
CA SER A 221 19.08 -25.36 -22.11
C SER A 221 20.30 -24.43 -22.05
N ILE A 222 20.91 -24.32 -20.87
CA ILE A 222 22.18 -23.61 -20.67
C ILE A 222 23.12 -24.58 -19.96
N ILE A 223 24.08 -25.16 -20.66
CA ILE A 223 24.98 -26.19 -20.14
C ILE A 223 26.43 -25.78 -20.42
N ASN A 224 26.98 -24.96 -19.54
CA ASN A 224 28.35 -24.47 -19.61
C ASN A 224 29.33 -25.41 -18.91
N SER A 225 30.62 -25.32 -19.27
CA SER A 225 31.71 -26.12 -18.72
C SER A 225 33.04 -25.34 -18.73
N GLY A 226 34.10 -25.92 -18.18
CA GLY A 226 35.45 -25.34 -18.24
C GLY A 226 35.70 -24.16 -17.29
N ALA A 227 36.40 -23.14 -17.79
CA ALA A 227 36.77 -21.93 -17.04
C ALA A 227 35.58 -20.98 -16.81
N VAL A 228 35.81 -19.83 -16.17
CA VAL A 228 34.77 -18.83 -15.86
C VAL A 228 34.16 -18.30 -17.17
N SER A 229 32.83 -18.30 -17.27
CA SER A 229 32.08 -17.60 -18.32
C SER A 229 31.57 -16.26 -17.82
N TYR A 230 31.41 -15.28 -18.71
CA TYR A 230 30.99 -13.93 -18.36
C TYR A 230 29.61 -13.64 -18.93
N PHE A 231 28.65 -13.32 -18.07
CA PHE A 231 27.32 -12.86 -18.46
C PHE A 231 27.23 -11.35 -18.26
N ILE A 232 26.77 -10.64 -19.29
CA ILE A 232 26.54 -9.19 -19.21
C ILE A 232 25.06 -8.92 -19.44
N PHE A 233 24.41 -8.31 -18.46
CA PHE A 233 23.06 -7.78 -18.59
C PHE A 233 23.14 -6.30 -19.00
N ASP A 234 22.84 -6.01 -20.25
CA ASP A 234 22.85 -4.66 -20.82
C ASP A 234 21.40 -4.16 -20.93
N PHE A 235 20.99 -3.32 -19.98
CA PHE A 235 19.63 -2.77 -19.91
C PHE A 235 19.38 -1.64 -20.91
N GLN A 236 20.40 -1.19 -21.64
CA GLN A 236 20.30 -0.11 -22.63
C GLN A 236 19.65 1.19 -22.09
N ASN A 237 19.84 1.47 -20.80
CA ASN A 237 19.25 2.58 -20.05
C ASN A 237 17.71 2.56 -19.99
N ASP A 238 17.08 1.41 -20.23
CA ASP A 238 15.66 1.25 -19.99
C ASP A 238 15.37 1.48 -18.48
N PRO A 239 14.50 2.42 -18.10
CA PRO A 239 14.25 2.75 -16.70
C PRO A 239 13.44 1.68 -15.96
N THR A 240 12.64 0.87 -16.67
CA THR A 240 11.66 -0.04 -16.05
C THR A 240 11.71 -1.48 -16.56
N GLY A 241 12.28 -1.71 -17.74
CA GLY A 241 12.26 -3.02 -18.38
C GLY A 241 13.04 -4.07 -17.61
N LYS A 242 12.73 -5.33 -17.88
CA LYS A 242 13.25 -6.47 -17.13
C LYS A 242 13.94 -7.43 -18.08
N ILE A 243 14.93 -8.16 -17.61
CA ILE A 243 15.53 -9.24 -18.38
C ILE A 243 15.09 -10.56 -17.76
N ARG A 244 14.37 -11.38 -18.54
CA ARG A 244 13.86 -12.69 -18.08
C ARG A 244 14.53 -13.81 -18.87
N LEU A 245 15.20 -14.72 -18.17
CA LEU A 245 15.78 -15.93 -18.75
C LEU A 245 14.81 -17.09 -18.52
N LEU A 246 14.19 -17.59 -19.59
CA LEU A 246 13.19 -18.65 -19.54
C LEU A 246 13.79 -19.93 -20.14
N VAL A 247 14.11 -20.92 -19.32
CA VAL A 247 14.88 -22.10 -19.73
C VAL A 247 14.04 -23.37 -19.62
N HIS A 248 13.67 -23.97 -20.75
CA HIS A 248 12.86 -25.21 -20.77
C HIS A 248 13.54 -26.40 -20.07
N GLY A 249 14.86 -26.52 -20.21
CA GLY A 249 15.67 -27.59 -19.64
C GLY A 249 16.46 -27.13 -18.42
N ASP A 250 17.62 -27.77 -18.21
CA ASP A 250 18.50 -27.42 -17.10
C ASP A 250 19.41 -26.22 -17.46
N MET A 251 19.82 -25.52 -16.42
CA MET A 251 20.71 -24.36 -16.42
C MET A 251 21.93 -24.62 -15.53
N ASN A 252 22.93 -25.30 -16.10
CA ASN A 252 24.27 -25.38 -15.54
C ASN A 252 25.10 -24.18 -16.04
N VAL A 253 25.24 -23.16 -15.21
CA VAL A 253 26.09 -21.99 -15.52
C VAL A 253 27.58 -22.26 -15.25
N ASN A 254 27.91 -23.39 -14.62
CA ASN A 254 29.25 -23.74 -14.17
C ASN A 254 29.87 -22.59 -13.36
N LYS A 255 31.07 -22.12 -13.71
CA LYS A 255 31.73 -20.96 -13.11
C LYS A 255 31.29 -19.72 -13.90
N VAL A 256 30.68 -18.74 -13.23
CA VAL A 256 30.11 -17.57 -13.91
C VAL A 256 30.43 -16.28 -13.18
N SER A 257 30.70 -15.24 -13.97
CA SER A 257 30.82 -13.85 -13.54
C SER A 257 29.77 -13.01 -14.22
N ILE A 258 29.13 -12.11 -13.46
CA ILE A 258 28.00 -11.33 -13.95
C ILE A 258 28.29 -9.85 -13.79
N THR A 259 28.01 -9.08 -14.86
CA THR A 259 28.06 -7.62 -14.86
C THR A 259 26.74 -7.06 -15.36
N VAL A 260 26.27 -5.98 -14.74
CA VAL A 260 25.14 -5.18 -15.21
C VAL A 260 25.68 -3.86 -15.74
N ILE A 261 25.27 -3.46 -16.95
CA ILE A 261 25.69 -2.20 -17.58
C ILE A 261 24.49 -1.45 -18.14
N ASN A 262 24.66 -0.15 -18.34
CA ASN A 262 23.66 0.74 -18.92
C ASN A 262 22.32 0.68 -18.16
N GLY A 263 22.35 0.89 -16.84
CA GLY A 263 21.17 0.86 -15.97
C GLY A 263 20.78 -0.54 -15.51
N GLY A 264 19.66 -0.62 -14.78
CA GLY A 264 19.15 -1.85 -14.18
C GLY A 264 19.95 -2.35 -12.98
N ASP A 265 19.41 -3.38 -12.31
CA ASP A 265 20.01 -4.04 -11.16
C ASP A 265 19.40 -5.45 -10.99
N ALA A 266 19.84 -6.20 -9.97
CA ALA A 266 19.41 -7.57 -9.73
C ALA A 266 17.89 -7.72 -9.53
N SER A 267 17.19 -6.71 -9.00
CA SER A 267 15.73 -6.72 -8.81
C SER A 267 14.95 -6.76 -10.13
N ARG A 268 15.63 -6.52 -11.27
CA ARG A 268 15.05 -6.48 -12.62
C ARG A 268 15.49 -7.66 -13.49
N ILE A 269 16.14 -8.66 -12.88
CA ILE A 269 16.57 -9.90 -13.54
C ILE A 269 15.80 -11.07 -12.94
N PHE A 270 15.15 -11.86 -13.79
CA PHE A 270 14.42 -13.05 -13.41
C PHE A 270 14.87 -14.25 -14.22
N THR A 271 14.90 -15.42 -13.61
CA THR A 271 15.23 -16.68 -14.27
C THR A 271 14.31 -17.78 -13.79
N GLU A 272 13.74 -18.53 -14.74
CA GLU A 272 12.93 -19.70 -14.45
C GLU A 272 13.41 -20.88 -15.29
N THR A 273 13.54 -22.04 -14.63
CA THR A 273 14.02 -23.28 -15.25
C THR A 273 12.97 -24.38 -15.12
N HIS A 274 12.67 -25.08 -16.21
CA HIS A 274 11.75 -26.23 -16.20
C HIS A 274 12.44 -27.59 -16.24
N GLY A 275 13.77 -27.58 -16.15
CA GLY A 275 14.59 -28.79 -16.13
C GLY A 275 14.30 -29.74 -14.97
N THR A 276 14.71 -31.00 -15.16
CA THR A 276 14.62 -32.06 -14.14
C THR A 276 15.93 -32.29 -13.39
N GLY A 277 16.98 -31.55 -13.76
CA GLY A 277 18.35 -31.72 -13.31
C GLY A 277 19.12 -32.86 -13.98
N SER A 278 18.55 -33.49 -15.02
CA SER A 278 19.17 -34.64 -15.69
C SER A 278 20.56 -34.37 -16.29
N SER A 279 20.86 -33.12 -16.64
CA SER A 279 22.08 -32.70 -17.32
C SER A 279 23.03 -31.86 -16.46
N THR A 280 22.73 -31.69 -15.17
CA THR A 280 23.64 -31.07 -14.21
C THR A 280 24.57 -32.10 -13.55
N PRO A 281 25.73 -31.67 -13.00
CA PRO A 281 26.68 -32.59 -12.38
C PRO A 281 26.11 -33.44 -11.24
N ASP A 282 25.18 -32.87 -10.46
CA ASP A 282 24.50 -33.59 -9.37
C ASP A 282 23.35 -34.48 -9.84
N ARG A 283 22.92 -34.38 -11.11
CA ARG A 283 21.76 -35.09 -11.67
C ARG A 283 20.43 -34.81 -10.95
N ARG A 284 20.34 -33.69 -10.24
CA ARG A 284 19.21 -33.35 -9.35
C ARG A 284 18.73 -31.92 -9.50
N SER A 285 19.60 -31.01 -9.92
CA SER A 285 19.29 -29.58 -9.91
C SER A 285 18.96 -29.06 -11.29
N SER A 286 17.84 -28.37 -11.45
CA SER A 286 17.57 -27.66 -12.71
C SER A 286 18.44 -26.41 -12.86
N PHE A 287 18.99 -25.88 -11.76
CA PHE A 287 20.02 -24.84 -11.78
C PHE A 287 21.26 -25.29 -11.01
N PHE A 288 22.43 -25.18 -11.63
CA PHE A 288 23.70 -25.52 -11.02
C PHE A 288 24.75 -24.43 -11.26
N MET A 289 25.38 -23.98 -10.18
CA MET A 289 26.54 -23.08 -10.22
C MET A 289 27.73 -23.72 -9.49
N ALA A 290 28.89 -23.74 -10.13
CA ALA A 290 30.14 -24.31 -9.61
C ALA A 290 31.01 -23.26 -8.89
N SER A 291 31.92 -23.76 -8.04
CA SER A 291 32.98 -22.97 -7.42
C SER A 291 33.98 -22.44 -8.47
N GLY A 292 34.20 -21.13 -8.48
CA GLY A 292 35.20 -20.43 -9.28
C GLY A 292 36.62 -20.79 -8.87
N SER A 293 37.63 -20.52 -9.70
CA SER A 293 39.03 -20.75 -9.32
C SER A 293 39.51 -19.68 -8.32
N GLY A 294 39.97 -20.12 -7.15
CA GLY A 294 40.49 -19.24 -6.09
C GLY A 294 41.81 -18.58 -6.47
N SER A 295 41.73 -17.32 -6.92
CA SER A 295 42.69 -16.26 -6.60
C SER A 295 42.09 -14.91 -7.05
N SER A 296 41.95 -14.00 -6.08
CA SER A 296 41.70 -12.55 -6.21
C SER A 296 40.46 -11.98 -6.94
N ASN A 297 39.62 -12.76 -7.62
CA ASN A 297 38.36 -12.21 -8.19
C ASN A 297 37.08 -12.77 -7.52
N PRO A 298 36.43 -12.00 -6.61
CA PRO A 298 35.20 -12.41 -5.90
C PRO A 298 33.95 -12.51 -6.80
N GLN A 299 34.09 -12.41 -8.12
CA GLN A 299 32.98 -12.49 -9.07
C GLN A 299 33.02 -13.75 -9.94
N SER A 300 33.79 -14.80 -9.60
CA SER A 300 33.90 -16.03 -10.42
C SER A 300 32.89 -17.15 -10.07
N SER A 301 32.07 -16.90 -9.04
CA SER A 301 30.85 -17.65 -8.66
C SER A 301 29.78 -16.66 -8.24
N ALA A 302 29.25 -15.91 -9.21
CA ALA A 302 28.27 -14.85 -8.97
C ALA A 302 26.94 -15.10 -9.67
N TRP A 303 25.82 -14.84 -8.97
CA TRP A 303 24.49 -14.81 -9.59
C TRP A 303 23.73 -13.53 -9.24
N LEU A 304 23.05 -12.93 -10.21
CA LEU A 304 22.21 -11.75 -10.03
C LEU A 304 20.79 -12.06 -10.52
N GLY A 305 19.80 -11.69 -9.71
CA GLY A 305 18.38 -11.87 -10.03
C GLY A 305 17.70 -12.97 -9.23
N THR A 306 16.37 -12.98 -9.31
CA THR A 306 15.58 -14.08 -8.71
C THR A 306 15.59 -15.29 -9.62
N LEU A 307 15.79 -16.45 -9.01
CA LEU A 307 15.76 -17.76 -9.65
C LEU A 307 14.58 -18.57 -9.10
N TRP A 308 13.75 -19.09 -10.00
CA TRP A 308 12.63 -19.98 -9.70
C TRP A 308 12.81 -21.33 -10.41
N ALA A 309 12.90 -22.41 -9.62
CA ALA A 309 13.08 -23.78 -10.09
C ALA A 309 11.92 -24.68 -9.60
N PRO A 310 10.78 -24.72 -10.30
CA PRO A 310 9.58 -25.44 -9.84
C PRO A 310 9.74 -26.97 -9.76
N TYR A 311 10.51 -27.58 -10.65
CA TYR A 311 10.49 -29.04 -10.85
C TYR A 311 11.70 -29.79 -10.30
N ALA A 312 12.79 -29.11 -9.94
CA ALA A 312 14.02 -29.77 -9.48
C ALA A 312 14.82 -28.86 -8.56
N ALA A 313 15.92 -29.37 -8.00
CA ALA A 313 16.69 -28.65 -7.01
C ALA A 313 17.44 -27.45 -7.61
N VAL A 314 17.96 -26.59 -6.73
CA VAL A 314 18.97 -25.59 -7.06
C VAL A 314 20.21 -25.89 -6.23
N THR A 315 21.35 -26.12 -6.89
CA THR A 315 22.63 -26.35 -6.22
C THR A 315 23.61 -25.21 -6.52
N ILE A 316 24.11 -24.59 -5.45
CA ILE A 316 25.23 -23.66 -5.49
C ILE A 316 26.44 -24.36 -4.86
N ALA A 317 27.26 -24.98 -5.70
CA ALA A 317 28.43 -25.77 -5.33
C ALA A 317 29.68 -24.90 -5.19
N ASN A 318 29.60 -23.85 -4.36
CA ASN A 318 30.74 -23.00 -4.05
C ASN A 318 31.44 -23.47 -2.76
N GLN A 319 32.78 -23.50 -2.78
CA GLN A 319 33.60 -23.85 -1.61
C GLN A 319 34.72 -22.83 -1.34
N ASN A 320 34.80 -21.78 -2.16
CA ASN A 320 35.76 -20.70 -2.00
C ASN A 320 34.99 -19.52 -1.42
N ASN A 321 35.43 -18.95 -0.29
CA ASN A 321 34.72 -17.95 0.55
C ASN A 321 34.41 -16.59 -0.12
N TYR A 322 34.30 -16.53 -1.45
CA TYR A 322 34.23 -15.32 -2.26
C TYR A 322 33.06 -15.33 -3.26
N GLY A 323 32.08 -16.22 -3.14
CA GLY A 323 30.94 -16.20 -4.06
C GLY A 323 29.88 -15.18 -3.62
N LEU A 324 29.12 -14.65 -4.58
CA LEU A 324 28.12 -13.61 -4.35
C LEU A 324 26.79 -13.93 -5.03
N ILE A 325 25.69 -13.82 -4.30
CA ILE A 325 24.35 -13.86 -4.87
C ILE A 325 23.63 -12.58 -4.47
N ARG A 326 23.10 -11.84 -5.45
CA ARG A 326 22.18 -10.72 -5.19
C ARG A 326 20.85 -11.07 -5.85
N GLY A 327 19.84 -11.39 -5.07
CA GLY A 327 18.62 -11.97 -5.61
C GLY A 327 17.80 -12.75 -4.59
N ALA A 328 16.98 -13.66 -5.08
CA ALA A 328 16.31 -14.69 -4.28
C ALA A 328 16.41 -16.04 -5.01
N ILE A 329 16.61 -17.13 -4.27
CA ILE A 329 16.67 -18.48 -4.82
C ILE A 329 15.50 -19.29 -4.28
N ILE A 330 14.68 -19.75 -5.20
CA ILE A 330 13.43 -20.45 -4.89
C ILE A 330 13.43 -21.77 -5.66
N SER A 331 13.17 -22.87 -4.96
CA SER A 331 12.95 -24.18 -5.57
C SER A 331 11.69 -24.83 -5.03
N GLY A 332 10.93 -25.48 -5.90
CA GLY A 332 9.82 -26.34 -5.50
C GLY A 332 10.28 -27.57 -4.70
N THR A 333 11.58 -27.93 -4.79
CA THR A 333 12.14 -29.14 -4.16
C THR A 333 13.21 -28.86 -3.12
N GLN A 334 14.43 -28.49 -3.51
CA GLN A 334 15.52 -28.26 -2.58
C GLN A 334 16.38 -27.08 -3.04
N VAL A 335 16.76 -26.23 -2.09
CA VAL A 335 17.87 -25.27 -2.29
C VAL A 335 19.06 -25.78 -1.50
N ASN A 336 20.15 -26.08 -2.19
CA ASN A 336 21.38 -26.64 -1.61
C ASN A 336 22.54 -25.67 -1.83
N ILE A 337 22.87 -24.90 -0.80
CA ILE A 337 24.05 -24.03 -0.78
C ILE A 337 25.18 -24.83 -0.13
N GLN A 338 26.25 -25.14 -0.86
CA GLN A 338 27.34 -25.97 -0.30
C GLN A 338 28.33 -25.20 0.57
N GLY A 339 28.41 -23.87 0.41
CA GLY A 339 29.19 -22.99 1.30
C GLY A 339 29.81 -21.77 0.61
N GLY A 340 30.57 -20.99 1.38
CA GLY A 340 31.45 -19.92 0.87
C GLY A 340 30.77 -18.78 0.11
N ILE A 341 29.48 -18.55 0.30
CA ILE A 341 28.69 -17.56 -0.44
C ILE A 341 28.20 -16.44 0.48
N THR A 342 28.25 -15.20 0.00
CA THR A 342 27.51 -14.08 0.57
C THR A 342 26.24 -13.85 -0.25
N ILE A 343 25.09 -13.73 0.42
CA ILE A 343 23.80 -13.55 -0.22
C ILE A 343 23.16 -12.25 0.27
N GLU A 344 22.89 -11.36 -0.67
CA GLU A 344 22.15 -10.12 -0.49
C GLU A 344 20.75 -10.29 -1.08
N HIS A 345 19.73 -10.04 -0.29
CA HIS A 345 18.36 -10.18 -0.74
C HIS A 345 17.94 -8.98 -1.58
N VAL A 346 17.76 -9.22 -2.88
CA VAL A 346 17.27 -8.24 -3.86
C VAL A 346 16.18 -8.93 -4.68
N PRO A 347 14.94 -9.04 -4.15
CA PRO A 347 13.90 -9.82 -4.78
C PRO A 347 13.51 -9.21 -6.13
N PHE A 348 13.20 -10.06 -7.10
CA PHE A 348 12.68 -9.62 -8.38
C PHE A 348 11.36 -8.88 -8.18
N VAL A 349 11.28 -7.70 -8.78
CA VAL A 349 10.03 -6.95 -8.86
C VAL A 349 9.15 -7.65 -9.90
N SER A 350 8.43 -8.69 -9.48
CA SER A 350 7.47 -9.39 -10.35
C SER A 350 6.40 -8.41 -10.85
N ASP A 351 5.92 -8.61 -12.08
CA ASP A 351 4.74 -7.95 -12.65
C ASP A 351 3.44 -8.45 -11.99
N ALA A 352 3.41 -8.64 -10.67
CA ALA A 352 2.16 -8.60 -9.90
C ALA A 352 1.84 -7.12 -9.66
N PRO A 353 0.58 -6.69 -9.78
CA PRO A 353 0.18 -5.44 -10.44
C PRO A 353 0.73 -4.18 -9.76
N THR A 354 1.99 -3.82 -10.02
CA THR A 354 2.56 -2.52 -9.60
C THR A 354 2.24 -1.46 -10.63
N ASN A 355 0.95 -1.33 -10.96
CA ASN A 355 0.44 -0.09 -11.50
C ASN A 355 -0.15 0.76 -10.40
N ILE A 356 -0.37 0.22 -9.19
CA ILE A 356 -0.95 0.94 -8.06
C ILE A 356 0.14 1.30 -7.06
N PHE A 357 0.40 2.59 -6.87
CA PHE A 357 1.35 3.10 -5.89
C PHE A 357 0.62 3.87 -4.80
N PRO A 358 0.93 3.63 -3.51
CA PRO A 358 0.44 4.50 -2.45
C PRO A 358 0.98 5.91 -2.67
N ARG A 359 0.17 6.93 -2.37
CA ARG A 359 0.54 8.34 -2.59
C ARG A 359 1.73 8.79 -1.76
N TYR A 360 1.91 8.19 -0.60
CA TYR A 360 3.01 8.38 0.34
C TYR A 360 3.32 7.04 1.00
N THR A 361 4.44 6.93 1.72
CA THR A 361 4.89 5.65 2.30
C THR A 361 3.84 5.11 3.27
N PRO A 362 3.29 3.90 3.07
CA PRO A 362 2.36 3.30 4.00
C PRO A 362 3.01 3.08 5.37
N PRO A 363 2.27 3.22 6.47
CA PRO A 363 2.78 2.89 7.80
C PRO A 363 3.05 1.38 7.94
N ASN A 364 3.90 1.01 8.90
CA ASN A 364 4.16 -0.40 9.21
C ASN A 364 2.84 -1.08 9.61
N ASN A 365 2.52 -2.23 9.00
CA ASN A 365 1.24 -2.94 9.13
C ASN A 365 0.00 -2.17 8.62
N PHE A 366 0.17 -1.15 7.77
CA PHE A 366 -0.91 -0.38 7.11
C PHE A 366 -1.82 0.42 8.06
N LYS A 367 -1.43 0.59 9.34
CA LYS A 367 -2.16 1.35 10.37
C LYS A 367 -1.23 2.17 11.25
N VAL A 368 -1.70 3.34 11.70
CA VAL A 368 -1.02 4.18 12.71
C VAL A 368 -1.92 4.33 13.94
N ASN A 369 -1.37 4.04 15.11
CA ASN A 369 -2.06 4.19 16.41
C ASN A 369 -1.69 5.48 17.16
N ASP A 370 -0.85 6.32 16.55
CA ASP A 370 -0.44 7.62 17.08
C ASP A 370 -1.53 8.68 16.88
N LEU A 371 -1.39 9.83 17.57
CA LEU A 371 -2.32 10.95 17.44
C LEU A 371 -2.27 11.57 16.04
N ILE A 372 -1.09 11.62 15.41
CA ILE A 372 -0.95 12.02 14.00
C ILE A 372 -1.27 10.83 13.07
N GLY A 373 -2.03 11.12 12.01
CA GLY A 373 -2.35 10.12 10.98
C GLY A 373 -1.17 9.73 10.09
N PRO A 374 -1.32 8.67 9.27
CA PRO A 374 -0.28 8.16 8.38
C PRO A 374 0.23 9.20 7.36
N GLU A 375 -0.62 10.15 6.95
CA GLU A 375 -0.26 11.24 6.04
C GLU A 375 0.80 12.14 6.68
N LEU A 376 0.52 12.61 7.90
CA LEU A 376 1.40 13.52 8.64
C LEU A 376 2.66 12.80 9.12
N PHE A 377 2.55 11.54 9.52
CA PHE A 377 3.70 10.70 9.85
C PHE A 377 4.62 10.55 8.63
N SER A 378 4.08 10.20 7.45
CA SER A 378 4.88 10.10 6.23
C SER A 378 5.47 11.44 5.80
N LEU A 379 4.74 12.55 5.99
CA LEU A 379 5.24 13.89 5.65
C LEU A 379 6.42 14.29 6.56
N ASN A 380 6.42 13.92 7.83
CA ASN A 380 7.56 14.13 8.72
C ASN A 380 8.81 13.37 8.26
N GLN A 381 8.65 12.14 7.76
CA GLN A 381 9.75 11.32 7.23
C GLN A 381 10.25 11.81 5.86
N ASN A 382 9.37 12.40 5.05
CA ASN A 382 9.71 12.98 3.75
C ASN A 382 9.07 14.36 3.55
N PRO A 383 9.66 15.43 4.13
CA PRO A 383 9.09 16.79 4.06
C PRO A 383 8.88 17.31 2.64
N SER A 384 9.70 16.85 1.68
CA SER A 384 9.60 17.27 0.28
C SER A 384 8.27 16.87 -0.38
N ALA A 385 7.61 15.81 0.12
CA ALA A 385 6.34 15.30 -0.39
C ALA A 385 5.19 16.32 -0.24
N GLY A 386 5.25 17.22 0.74
CA GLY A 386 4.19 18.21 0.98
C GLY A 386 3.96 19.14 -0.20
N THR A 387 5.04 19.51 -0.91
CA THR A 387 4.96 20.38 -2.10
C THR A 387 4.70 19.61 -3.40
N GLN A 388 4.82 18.28 -3.38
CA GLN A 388 4.65 17.41 -4.56
C GLN A 388 3.25 16.80 -4.62
N LEU A 389 2.68 16.45 -3.45
CA LEU A 389 1.38 15.80 -3.31
C LEU A 389 0.29 16.83 -2.96
N THR A 390 0.11 17.81 -3.85
CA THR A 390 -0.81 18.95 -3.66
C THR A 390 -2.30 18.57 -3.62
N ASP A 391 -2.60 17.32 -3.93
CA ASP A 391 -3.92 16.71 -3.83
C ASP A 391 -4.19 16.13 -2.42
N ILE A 392 -3.14 15.93 -1.61
CA ILE A 392 -3.22 15.43 -0.22
C ILE A 392 -2.85 16.52 0.79
N PHE A 393 -1.82 17.31 0.50
CA PHE A 393 -1.30 18.35 1.40
C PHE A 393 -1.47 19.75 0.81
N ILE A 394 -1.73 20.71 1.69
CA ILE A 394 -1.47 22.12 1.45
C ILE A 394 -0.24 22.46 2.28
N ALA A 395 0.94 22.56 1.65
CA ALA A 395 2.21 22.67 2.37
C ALA A 395 3.25 23.51 1.63
N THR A 396 4.22 24.00 2.41
CA THR A 396 5.51 24.54 1.96
C THR A 396 6.62 23.55 2.36
N PRO A 397 7.89 23.76 1.97
CA PRO A 397 8.98 22.83 2.31
C PRO A 397 9.18 22.59 3.82
N ASP A 398 8.78 23.55 4.65
CA ASP A 398 9.02 23.58 6.11
C ASP A 398 7.78 23.30 6.95
N SER A 399 6.57 23.37 6.37
CA SER A 399 5.33 23.37 7.17
C SER A 399 4.10 22.96 6.36
N VAL A 400 3.08 22.46 7.05
CA VAL A 400 1.84 21.92 6.47
C VAL A 400 0.61 22.52 7.15
N TRP A 401 -0.44 22.77 6.38
CA TRP A 401 -1.74 23.09 6.94
C TRP A 401 -2.39 21.84 7.51
N MET A 402 -2.74 21.88 8.78
CA MET A 402 -3.31 20.75 9.48
C MET A 402 -4.43 21.14 10.43
N GLU A 403 -5.27 20.16 10.76
CA GLU A 403 -6.30 20.24 11.79
C GLU A 403 -5.82 19.45 13.01
N VAL A 404 -5.79 20.11 14.17
CA VAL A 404 -5.55 19.49 15.47
C VAL A 404 -6.90 19.46 16.21
N ILE A 405 -7.39 18.25 16.49
CA ILE A 405 -8.68 18.04 17.14
C ILE A 405 -8.43 17.90 18.64
N ALA A 406 -8.88 18.90 19.41
CA ALA A 406 -8.77 18.89 20.87
C ALA A 406 -9.73 17.88 21.50
N LYS A 407 -9.37 17.37 22.67
CA LYS A 407 -10.33 16.75 23.59
C LYS A 407 -11.33 17.79 24.10
N GLU A 408 -12.53 17.35 24.45
CA GLU A 408 -13.59 18.21 24.98
C GLU A 408 -13.09 19.10 26.13
N GLY A 409 -13.41 20.39 26.06
CA GLY A 409 -12.96 21.40 27.03
C GLY A 409 -11.48 21.81 26.95
N GLN A 410 -10.64 21.12 26.17
CA GLN A 410 -9.19 21.37 26.12
C GLN A 410 -8.75 22.34 25.01
N ARG A 411 -9.64 22.77 24.11
CA ARG A 411 -9.25 23.57 22.93
C ARG A 411 -8.44 24.82 23.26
N GLN A 412 -8.83 25.59 24.29
CA GLN A 412 -8.12 26.82 24.63
C GLN A 412 -6.73 26.54 25.22
N THR A 413 -6.62 25.56 26.11
CA THR A 413 -5.35 25.09 26.68
C THR A 413 -4.43 24.55 25.60
N LEU A 414 -4.96 23.72 24.69
CA LEU A 414 -4.23 23.14 23.58
C LEU A 414 -3.74 24.21 22.61
N ALA A 415 -4.61 25.16 22.23
CA ALA A 415 -4.26 26.27 21.35
C ALA A 415 -3.09 27.10 21.90
N ALA A 416 -3.12 27.45 23.18
CA ALA A 416 -2.04 28.19 23.83
C ALA A 416 -0.72 27.40 23.82
N LEU A 417 -0.77 26.07 24.01
CA LEU A 417 0.41 25.21 24.01
C LEU A 417 1.00 25.05 22.61
N ILE A 418 0.19 24.69 21.62
CA ILE A 418 0.70 24.35 20.28
C ILE A 418 1.14 25.57 19.47
N MET A 419 0.63 26.77 19.79
CA MET A 419 1.13 28.03 19.23
C MET A 419 2.39 28.55 19.95
N GLY A 420 2.72 27.98 21.11
CA GLY A 420 3.88 28.35 21.91
C GLY A 420 5.21 27.75 21.41
N PRO A 421 6.34 28.20 22.00
CA PRO A 421 7.65 27.67 21.70
C PRO A 421 7.73 26.17 22.05
N GLY A 422 8.17 25.35 21.09
CA GLY A 422 8.26 23.89 21.20
C GLY A 422 7.33 23.12 20.24
N TYR A 423 6.25 23.74 19.76
CA TYR A 423 5.35 23.18 18.75
C TYR A 423 5.30 24.07 17.50
N GLY A 424 4.90 25.34 17.66
CA GLY A 424 5.04 26.38 16.63
C GLY A 424 3.93 26.45 15.59
N LEU A 425 2.67 26.13 15.93
CA LEU A 425 1.53 26.37 15.06
C LEU A 425 1.34 27.88 14.81
N THR A 426 1.31 28.30 13.55
CA THR A 426 1.11 29.69 13.13
C THR A 426 -0.08 29.81 12.17
N ASP A 427 -0.38 31.04 11.73
CA ASP A 427 -1.31 31.34 10.64
C ASP A 427 -2.65 30.62 10.78
N THR A 428 -3.37 30.84 11.88
CA THR A 428 -4.60 30.10 12.14
C THR A 428 -5.75 30.46 11.20
N ILE A 429 -6.57 29.46 10.86
CA ILE A 429 -7.84 29.64 10.15
C ILE A 429 -8.97 29.57 11.16
N SER A 430 -9.95 30.47 11.04
CA SER A 430 -11.18 30.41 11.82
C SER A 430 -12.03 29.21 11.38
N ASN A 431 -12.39 28.34 12.33
CA ASN A 431 -13.34 27.25 12.13
C ASN A 431 -14.78 27.64 12.53
N GLY A 432 -15.09 28.93 12.50
CA GLY A 432 -16.38 29.47 12.92
C GLY A 432 -16.69 29.12 14.38
N GLN A 433 -17.90 28.63 14.64
CA GLN A 433 -18.39 28.28 15.98
C GLN A 433 -17.86 26.93 16.53
N ASN A 434 -16.98 26.22 15.80
CA ASN A 434 -16.49 24.91 16.24
C ASN A 434 -15.64 25.02 17.53
N SER A 435 -15.93 24.16 18.51
CA SER A 435 -15.34 24.17 19.85
C SER A 435 -14.14 23.23 20.03
N LEU A 436 -13.77 22.42 19.03
CA LEU A 436 -12.73 21.38 19.14
C LEU A 436 -11.56 21.55 18.16
N ILE A 437 -11.81 22.09 16.96
CA ILE A 437 -10.83 22.12 15.88
C ILE A 437 -9.97 23.38 15.95
N ILE A 438 -8.65 23.19 15.87
CA ILE A 438 -7.66 24.24 15.65
C ILE A 438 -7.02 23.97 14.29
N THR A 439 -7.18 24.90 13.35
CA THR A 439 -6.59 24.79 12.02
C THR A 439 -5.51 25.84 11.85
N GLY A 440 -4.34 25.43 11.38
CA GLY A 440 -3.22 26.33 11.18
C GLY A 440 -2.05 25.67 10.48
N ARG A 441 -1.01 26.46 10.24
CA ARG A 441 0.24 26.05 9.61
C ARG A 441 1.18 25.50 10.69
N TYR A 442 1.64 24.27 10.52
CA TYR A 442 2.45 23.58 11.52
C TYR A 442 3.81 23.15 10.96
N PRO A 443 4.93 23.33 11.69
CA PRO A 443 6.25 22.93 11.24
C PRO A 443 6.34 21.41 11.05
N ILE A 444 6.73 20.96 9.85
CA ILE A 444 6.80 19.52 9.52
C ILE A 444 7.77 18.80 10.46
N ALA A 445 8.88 19.46 10.83
CA ALA A 445 9.89 18.94 11.74
C ALA A 445 9.35 18.61 13.15
N ASN A 446 8.28 19.30 13.58
CA ASN A 446 7.73 19.17 14.92
C ASN A 446 6.52 18.22 14.99
N LEU A 447 6.07 17.63 13.87
CA LEU A 447 4.85 16.82 13.81
C LEU A 447 4.81 15.69 14.85
N LEU A 448 5.95 15.02 15.09
CA LEU A 448 6.04 13.93 16.08
C LEU A 448 5.84 14.42 17.53
N ALA A 449 6.04 15.70 17.83
CA ALA A 449 5.84 16.25 19.18
C ALA A 449 4.37 16.16 19.62
N LEU A 450 3.42 16.23 18.67
CA LEU A 450 1.99 16.15 18.96
C LEU A 450 1.59 14.79 19.55
N ASN A 451 2.30 13.70 19.23
CA ASN A 451 2.03 12.37 19.77
C ASN A 451 2.26 12.28 21.30
N SER A 452 2.97 13.25 21.88
CA SER A 452 3.20 13.33 23.32
C SER A 452 2.08 14.03 24.09
N LEU A 453 0.97 14.40 23.43
CA LEU A 453 -0.16 15.12 24.03
C LEU A 453 -1.49 14.33 24.06
N PRO A 454 -1.52 13.03 24.41
CA PRO A 454 -2.76 12.23 24.40
C PRO A 454 -3.82 12.71 25.40
N ASN A 455 -3.45 13.57 26.36
CA ASN A 455 -4.39 14.16 27.31
C ASN A 455 -5.10 15.42 26.77
N LEU A 456 -4.59 16.04 25.71
CA LEU A 456 -5.13 17.28 25.13
C LEU A 456 -5.67 17.07 23.72
N ILE A 457 -5.07 16.15 22.96
CA ILE A 457 -5.38 15.88 21.56
C ILE A 457 -6.21 14.58 21.47
N SER A 458 -7.28 14.62 20.69
CA SER A 458 -7.98 13.42 20.25
C SER A 458 -7.25 12.83 19.04
N PHE A 459 -7.07 13.62 17.99
CA PHE A 459 -6.23 13.26 16.84
C PHE A 459 -5.82 14.47 16.00
N CYS A 460 -4.92 14.25 15.04
CA CYS A 460 -4.48 15.23 14.04
C CYS A 460 -4.67 14.67 12.62
N ARG A 461 -4.90 15.56 11.65
CA ARG A 461 -4.96 15.23 10.21
C ARG A 461 -4.52 16.43 9.36
N PRO A 462 -4.05 16.26 8.11
CA PRO A 462 -3.82 17.40 7.22
C PRO A 462 -5.15 18.08 6.86
N VAL A 463 -5.09 19.35 6.46
CA VAL A 463 -6.23 19.97 5.77
C VAL A 463 -6.28 19.39 4.36
N TYR A 464 -7.25 18.51 4.12
CA TYR A 464 -7.44 17.91 2.80
C TYR A 464 -7.94 18.94 1.79
N PRO A 465 -7.31 19.06 0.61
CA PRO A 465 -7.80 19.93 -0.46
C PRO A 465 -9.21 19.52 -0.92
N ALA A 466 -10.10 20.50 -1.13
CA ALA A 466 -11.41 20.25 -1.70
C ALA A 466 -11.32 19.72 -3.15
N ILE A 467 -12.44 19.17 -3.63
CA ILE A 467 -12.55 18.56 -4.97
C ILE A 467 -13.62 19.31 -5.76
N ASN A 468 -13.28 19.69 -6.99
CA ASN A 468 -14.18 20.34 -7.93
C ASN A 468 -15.13 19.30 -8.54
N SER A 469 -16.41 19.63 -8.66
CA SER A 469 -17.43 18.72 -9.20
C SER A 469 -17.67 18.87 -10.71
N SER A 470 -16.77 19.52 -11.46
CA SER A 470 -17.00 19.92 -12.86
C SER A 470 -16.03 19.24 -13.86
N GLY A 471 -16.39 19.27 -15.15
CA GLY A 471 -15.53 18.87 -16.27
C GLY A 471 -15.16 20.08 -17.14
N ILE A 472 -14.15 19.93 -17.99
CA ILE A 472 -13.41 21.01 -18.71
C ILE A 472 -14.19 21.80 -19.79
N ILE A 473 -15.53 21.77 -19.83
CA ILE A 473 -16.31 22.31 -20.95
C ILE A 473 -16.75 23.76 -20.70
N LYS A 474 -16.51 24.64 -21.69
CA LYS A 474 -16.97 26.03 -21.74
C LYS A 474 -18.43 26.18 -22.23
N THR A 475 -19.07 27.22 -21.71
CA THR A 475 -20.48 27.65 -21.67
C THR A 475 -21.39 27.38 -22.89
N ALA A 476 -22.08 26.22 -22.91
CA ALA A 476 -23.33 26.01 -23.68
C ALA A 476 -24.60 26.19 -22.81
N GLY A 477 -24.44 26.62 -21.55
CA GLY A 477 -25.46 26.59 -20.50
C GLY A 477 -26.69 27.45 -20.80
N ASP A 478 -26.48 28.68 -21.31
CA ASP A 478 -27.58 29.61 -21.59
C ASP A 478 -28.54 29.07 -22.67
N SER A 479 -27.98 28.43 -23.70
CA SER A 479 -28.76 27.74 -24.74
C SER A 479 -29.38 26.44 -24.24
N ALA A 480 -28.65 25.66 -23.44
CA ALA A 480 -29.13 24.38 -22.89
C ALA A 480 -30.34 24.56 -21.95
N MET A 481 -30.32 25.60 -21.11
CA MET A 481 -31.43 25.95 -20.22
C MET A 481 -32.53 26.76 -20.92
N ARG A 482 -32.32 27.16 -22.19
CA ARG A 482 -33.20 28.06 -22.94
C ARG A 482 -33.42 29.41 -22.23
N SER A 483 -32.47 29.85 -21.41
CA SER A 483 -32.60 31.10 -20.65
C SER A 483 -32.60 32.33 -21.58
N ASN A 484 -31.98 32.24 -22.75
CA ASN A 484 -32.13 33.24 -23.82
C ASN A 484 -33.60 33.45 -24.25
N PHE A 485 -34.42 32.38 -24.31
CA PHE A 485 -35.85 32.50 -24.58
C PHE A 485 -36.62 33.06 -23.38
N ALA A 486 -36.26 32.67 -22.15
CA ALA A 486 -36.90 33.17 -20.95
C ALA A 486 -36.67 34.67 -20.75
N ARG A 487 -35.44 35.17 -20.96
CA ARG A 487 -35.12 36.59 -20.87
C ARG A 487 -35.95 37.43 -21.83
N ASN A 488 -36.01 37.01 -23.09
CA ASN A 488 -36.76 37.74 -24.13
C ASN A 488 -38.28 37.59 -23.96
N GLY A 489 -38.75 36.41 -23.55
CA GLY A 489 -40.18 36.11 -23.44
C GLY A 489 -40.84 36.75 -22.22
N PHE A 490 -40.12 36.88 -21.10
CA PHE A 490 -40.65 37.42 -19.85
C PHE A 490 -40.06 38.77 -19.44
N GLY A 491 -39.07 39.28 -20.18
CA GLY A 491 -38.41 40.56 -19.86
C GLY A 491 -37.61 40.54 -18.56
N VAL A 492 -37.10 39.37 -18.15
CA VAL A 492 -36.34 39.19 -16.90
C VAL A 492 -34.84 39.08 -17.20
N SER A 493 -34.01 39.78 -16.42
CA SER A 493 -32.54 39.79 -16.60
C SER A 493 -31.74 39.61 -15.31
N GLY A 494 -32.40 39.27 -14.20
CA GLY A 494 -31.77 39.18 -12.88
C GLY A 494 -31.64 40.51 -12.15
N ASP A 495 -32.33 41.57 -12.60
CA ASP A 495 -32.39 42.84 -11.89
C ASP A 495 -32.80 42.64 -10.42
N SER A 496 -32.12 43.35 -9.52
CA SER A 496 -32.32 43.28 -8.06
C SER A 496 -31.98 41.94 -7.40
N ILE A 497 -31.48 40.95 -8.16
CA ILE A 497 -30.97 39.69 -7.61
C ILE A 497 -29.45 39.79 -7.41
N LYS A 498 -28.97 39.25 -6.30
CA LYS A 498 -27.55 39.07 -6.05
C LYS A 498 -27.20 37.59 -5.91
N VAL A 499 -26.24 37.15 -6.71
CA VAL A 499 -25.76 35.75 -6.73
C VAL A 499 -24.35 35.69 -6.18
N GLY A 500 -24.17 34.90 -5.12
CA GLY A 500 -22.88 34.54 -4.54
C GLY A 500 -22.38 33.21 -5.10
N VAL A 501 -21.12 33.14 -5.50
CA VAL A 501 -20.45 31.91 -5.95
C VAL A 501 -19.38 31.51 -4.95
N LEU A 502 -19.44 30.25 -4.49
CA LEU A 502 -18.39 29.56 -3.73
C LEU A 502 -17.73 28.50 -4.63
N SER A 503 -16.44 28.67 -4.91
CA SER A 503 -15.66 27.69 -5.69
C SER A 503 -14.17 27.79 -5.34
N ASP A 504 -13.28 27.28 -6.21
CA ASP A 504 -11.84 27.24 -5.95
C ASP A 504 -11.21 28.64 -5.85
N SER A 505 -11.27 29.43 -6.91
CA SER A 505 -10.68 30.76 -7.01
C SER A 505 -11.38 31.65 -8.04
N TYR A 506 -11.05 32.94 -8.01
CA TYR A 506 -11.53 33.93 -8.95
C TYR A 506 -10.44 34.40 -9.92
N ASN A 507 -9.28 34.80 -9.42
CA ASN A 507 -8.26 35.42 -10.25
C ASN A 507 -6.84 35.14 -9.77
N THR A 508 -6.54 33.85 -9.59
CA THR A 508 -5.23 33.37 -9.15
C THR A 508 -4.34 32.94 -10.31
N LEU A 509 -4.90 32.77 -11.52
CA LEU A 509 -4.12 32.50 -12.73
C LEU A 509 -3.24 33.70 -13.13
N ALA A 510 -2.16 33.42 -13.86
CA ALA A 510 -1.27 34.46 -14.36
C ALA A 510 -1.99 35.40 -15.35
N ASN A 511 -1.49 36.63 -15.46
CA ASN A 511 -1.94 37.66 -16.41
C ASN A 511 -3.34 38.25 -16.15
N ASN A 512 -3.88 38.09 -14.94
CA ASN A 512 -5.14 38.71 -14.51
C ASN A 512 -6.32 38.47 -15.49
N PRO A 513 -6.72 37.20 -15.73
CA PRO A 513 -7.81 36.89 -16.66
C PRO A 513 -9.14 37.57 -16.30
N ALA A 514 -9.41 37.82 -15.00
CA ALA A 514 -10.63 38.53 -14.60
C ALA A 514 -10.73 39.93 -15.21
N ALA A 515 -9.62 40.67 -15.31
CA ALA A 515 -9.63 41.98 -15.96
C ALA A 515 -9.91 41.88 -17.46
N GLN A 516 -9.45 40.80 -18.11
CA GLN A 516 -9.74 40.53 -19.52
C GLN A 516 -11.21 40.20 -19.74
N ASP A 517 -11.80 39.37 -18.89
CA ASP A 517 -13.22 39.01 -18.96
C ASP A 517 -14.12 40.24 -18.76
N VAL A 518 -13.76 41.14 -17.82
CA VAL A 518 -14.45 42.42 -17.65
C VAL A 518 -14.30 43.32 -18.89
N ALA A 519 -13.12 43.38 -19.51
CA ALA A 519 -12.91 44.17 -20.73
C ALA A 519 -13.77 43.66 -21.91
N ASN A 520 -13.97 42.35 -21.98
CA ASN A 520 -14.75 41.66 -23.00
C ASN A 520 -16.27 41.62 -22.72
N ASP A 521 -16.73 42.14 -21.58
CA ASP A 521 -18.10 41.99 -21.06
C ASP A 521 -18.52 40.52 -20.75
N ASP A 522 -17.56 39.58 -20.64
CA ASP A 522 -17.82 38.22 -20.13
C ASP A 522 -18.09 38.24 -18.61
N LEU A 523 -17.67 39.32 -17.94
CA LEU A 523 -18.02 39.66 -16.56
C LEU A 523 -18.47 41.13 -16.48
N PRO A 524 -19.30 41.50 -15.50
CA PRO A 524 -19.82 42.86 -15.37
C PRO A 524 -18.77 43.84 -14.82
N GLY A 525 -19.05 45.14 -14.93
CA GLY A 525 -18.25 46.20 -14.30
C GLY A 525 -17.22 46.88 -15.20
N ARG A 526 -17.30 46.72 -16.53
CA ARG A 526 -16.45 47.46 -17.47
C ARG A 526 -16.70 48.97 -17.34
N ALA A 527 -15.63 49.76 -17.27
CA ALA A 527 -15.73 51.22 -17.26
C ALA A 527 -16.52 51.71 -18.48
N GLY A 528 -17.56 52.53 -18.23
CA GLY A 528 -18.45 53.05 -19.28
C GLY A 528 -19.59 52.14 -19.70
N ASN A 529 -19.68 50.89 -19.21
CA ASN A 529 -20.84 50.03 -19.42
C ASN A 529 -21.99 50.46 -18.48
N THR A 530 -23.00 51.14 -19.01
CA THR A 530 -24.16 51.61 -18.24
C THR A 530 -25.23 50.53 -18.02
N VAL A 531 -25.11 49.37 -18.68
CA VAL A 531 -26.08 48.28 -18.60
C VAL A 531 -25.76 47.36 -17.44
N ASN A 532 -24.49 46.95 -17.30
CA ASN A 532 -23.99 46.07 -16.23
C ASN A 532 -22.81 46.73 -15.48
N PRO A 533 -23.02 47.84 -14.75
CA PRO A 533 -21.94 48.69 -14.24
C PRO A 533 -21.24 48.13 -12.97
N HIS A 534 -21.76 47.07 -12.36
CA HIS A 534 -21.29 46.60 -11.06
C HIS A 534 -20.29 45.46 -11.22
N PRO A 535 -18.99 45.67 -10.89
CA PRO A 535 -18.01 44.58 -10.92
C PRO A 535 -18.33 43.51 -9.89
N VAL A 536 -17.81 42.30 -10.11
CA VAL A 536 -17.88 41.20 -9.13
C VAL A 536 -17.28 41.65 -7.80
N LYS A 537 -18.03 41.49 -6.70
CA LYS A 537 -17.52 41.72 -5.35
C LYS A 537 -16.80 40.49 -4.83
N VAL A 538 -15.48 40.53 -4.77
CA VAL A 538 -14.65 39.44 -4.23
C VAL A 538 -14.48 39.63 -2.72
N LEU A 539 -15.10 38.75 -1.92
CA LEU A 539 -14.97 38.78 -0.46
C LEU A 539 -13.64 38.14 0.01
N LYS A 540 -13.21 37.06 -0.64
CA LYS A 540 -11.92 36.39 -0.43
C LYS A 540 -11.60 35.52 -1.64
N ASP A 541 -10.39 35.64 -2.17
CA ASP A 541 -9.85 34.72 -3.19
C ASP A 541 -8.98 33.64 -2.54
N PHE A 542 -8.61 32.59 -3.28
CA PHE A 542 -7.83 31.47 -2.75
C PHE A 542 -6.46 31.94 -2.24
N PRO A 543 -6.15 31.77 -0.94
CA PRO A 543 -4.98 32.39 -0.33
C PRO A 543 -3.68 31.59 -0.50
N PHE A 544 -3.73 30.34 -0.99
CA PHE A 544 -2.56 29.43 -0.99
C PHE A 544 -1.93 29.23 -2.37
N GLY A 545 -2.08 30.20 -3.28
CA GLY A 545 -1.41 30.21 -4.58
C GLY A 545 -2.37 30.10 -5.76
N ARG A 546 -1.92 29.45 -6.84
CA ARG A 546 -2.68 29.35 -8.09
C ARG A 546 -3.69 28.20 -8.06
N ARG A 547 -4.87 28.47 -8.58
CA ARG A 547 -5.97 27.53 -8.79
C ARG A 547 -6.54 27.72 -10.20
N SER A 548 -7.61 27.01 -10.54
CA SER A 548 -8.12 26.95 -11.90
C SER A 548 -8.98 28.16 -12.28
N ASP A 549 -9.39 28.96 -11.29
CA ASP A 549 -10.37 30.04 -11.43
C ASP A 549 -11.74 29.52 -11.93
N GLU A 550 -12.16 28.34 -11.48
CA GLU A 550 -13.48 27.76 -11.77
C GLU A 550 -14.61 28.64 -11.24
N GLY A 551 -14.41 29.28 -10.08
CA GLY A 551 -15.35 30.26 -9.55
C GLY A 551 -15.61 31.45 -10.47
N ARG A 552 -14.56 31.93 -11.16
CA ARG A 552 -14.70 32.95 -12.20
C ARG A 552 -15.49 32.44 -13.40
N ALA A 553 -15.24 31.21 -13.84
CA ALA A 553 -16.00 30.60 -14.93
C ALA A 553 -17.48 30.42 -14.57
N MET A 554 -17.80 30.02 -13.33
CA MET A 554 -19.18 29.97 -12.84
C MET A 554 -19.85 31.35 -12.87
N LEU A 555 -19.13 32.41 -12.49
CA LEU A 555 -19.64 33.78 -12.52
C LEU A 555 -19.95 34.25 -13.95
N GLN A 556 -19.16 33.84 -14.94
CA GLN A 556 -19.45 34.08 -16.36
C GLN A 556 -20.77 33.42 -16.78
N ILE A 557 -21.00 32.16 -16.37
CA ILE A 557 -22.28 31.47 -16.64
C ILE A 557 -23.46 32.22 -16.03
N VAL A 558 -23.33 32.67 -14.78
CA VAL A 558 -24.40 33.45 -14.13
C VAL A 558 -24.61 34.77 -14.88
N HIS A 559 -23.55 35.42 -15.33
CA HIS A 559 -23.64 36.66 -16.10
C HIS A 559 -24.35 36.44 -17.46
N ASP A 560 -24.04 35.37 -18.19
CA ASP A 560 -24.70 35.03 -19.44
C ASP A 560 -26.21 34.80 -19.25
N VAL A 561 -26.58 34.12 -18.16
CA VAL A 561 -27.96 33.74 -17.85
C VAL A 561 -28.76 34.91 -17.29
N ALA A 562 -28.18 35.69 -16.39
CA ALA A 562 -28.79 36.77 -15.63
C ALA A 562 -27.87 38.01 -15.62
N PRO A 563 -27.75 38.71 -16.76
CA PRO A 563 -26.70 39.72 -16.97
C PRO A 563 -26.77 40.92 -16.03
N LYS A 564 -27.93 41.22 -15.47
CA LYS A 564 -28.11 42.34 -14.53
C LYS A 564 -28.08 41.94 -13.06
N ALA A 565 -27.86 40.65 -12.76
CA ALA A 565 -27.62 40.22 -11.39
C ALA A 565 -26.32 40.82 -10.86
N LYS A 566 -26.32 41.21 -9.59
CA LYS A 566 -25.07 41.55 -8.89
C LYS A 566 -24.36 40.26 -8.52
N LEU A 567 -23.03 40.25 -8.65
CA LEU A 567 -22.25 39.04 -8.44
C LEU A 567 -21.27 39.22 -7.28
N SER A 568 -21.19 38.20 -6.42
CA SER A 568 -20.18 38.11 -5.37
C SER A 568 -19.42 36.80 -5.47
N PHE A 569 -18.13 36.84 -5.18
CA PHE A 569 -17.28 35.65 -5.10
C PHE A 569 -16.74 35.47 -3.69
N ARG A 570 -16.65 34.21 -3.28
CA ARG A 570 -15.92 33.80 -2.10
C ARG A 570 -15.25 32.45 -2.36
N THR A 571 -13.96 32.29 -2.08
CA THR A 571 -13.37 30.94 -2.09
C THR A 571 -14.01 30.09 -0.99
N GLY A 572 -14.42 28.87 -1.33
CA GLY A 572 -14.80 27.84 -0.38
C GLY A 572 -13.74 26.75 -0.23
N PHE A 573 -12.53 26.97 -0.77
CA PHE A 573 -11.50 25.94 -0.97
C PHE A 573 -10.42 25.86 0.12
N VAL A 574 -10.67 26.48 1.28
CA VAL A 574 -9.70 26.58 2.37
C VAL A 574 -9.86 25.43 3.37
N SER A 575 -11.03 25.28 3.99
CA SER A 575 -11.40 24.16 4.88
C SER A 575 -12.93 24.05 4.97
N PRO A 576 -13.51 22.94 5.45
CA PRO A 576 -14.96 22.84 5.65
C PRO A 576 -15.52 23.94 6.57
N GLY A 577 -14.75 24.33 7.60
CA GLY A 577 -15.09 25.41 8.51
C GLY A 577 -15.05 26.80 7.86
N ASP A 578 -14.01 27.11 7.08
CA ASP A 578 -13.91 28.37 6.33
C ASP A 578 -14.99 28.44 5.23
N PHE A 579 -15.32 27.31 4.61
CA PHE A 579 -16.42 27.21 3.65
C PHE A 579 -17.77 27.52 4.31
N ALA A 580 -18.06 26.90 5.46
CA ALA A 580 -19.26 27.19 6.25
C ALA A 580 -19.34 28.68 6.67
N GLN A 581 -18.20 29.31 6.98
CA GLN A 581 -18.13 30.74 7.25
C GLN A 581 -18.36 31.58 5.99
N GLY A 582 -17.78 31.18 4.86
CA GLY A 582 -17.96 31.82 3.55
C GLY A 582 -19.43 31.83 3.09
N ILE A 583 -20.18 30.77 3.36
CA ILE A 583 -21.64 30.70 3.14
C ILE A 583 -22.35 31.82 3.90
N ARG A 584 -22.06 31.97 5.20
CA ARG A 584 -22.67 33.01 6.04
C ARG A 584 -22.25 34.41 5.64
N GLU A 585 -21.02 34.60 5.18
CA GLU A 585 -20.53 35.90 4.73
C GLU A 585 -21.13 36.33 3.39
N LEU A 586 -21.41 35.39 2.48
CA LEU A 586 -22.17 35.70 1.27
C LEU A 586 -23.63 36.06 1.59
N ALA A 587 -24.25 35.39 2.56
CA ALA A 587 -25.58 35.76 3.05
C ALA A 587 -25.57 37.15 3.72
N ALA A 588 -24.58 37.44 4.56
CA ALA A 588 -24.37 38.77 5.16
C ALA A 588 -24.06 39.84 4.11
N ASP A 589 -23.49 39.44 2.97
CA ASP A 589 -23.33 40.27 1.78
C ASP A 589 -24.63 40.40 0.94
N THR A 590 -25.78 40.06 1.51
CA THR A 590 -27.12 40.20 0.92
C THR A 590 -27.30 39.42 -0.40
N CYS A 591 -26.61 38.29 -0.56
CA CYS A 591 -26.87 37.40 -1.69
C CYS A 591 -28.23 36.71 -1.51
N ASP A 592 -29.10 36.82 -2.51
CA ASP A 592 -30.39 36.11 -2.54
C ASP A 592 -30.22 34.65 -2.91
N ILE A 593 -29.21 34.37 -3.74
CA ILE A 593 -28.86 33.04 -4.23
C ILE A 593 -27.38 32.79 -3.94
N ILE A 594 -27.05 31.64 -3.38
CA ILE A 594 -25.68 31.15 -3.24
C ILE A 594 -25.55 29.83 -4.00
N VAL A 595 -24.50 29.72 -4.82
CA VAL A 595 -24.18 28.50 -5.56
C VAL A 595 -22.78 28.00 -5.24
N ASP A 596 -22.60 26.69 -5.18
CA ASP A 596 -21.29 26.06 -5.03
C ASP A 596 -21.14 24.79 -5.87
N ASP A 597 -19.88 24.44 -6.16
CA ASP A 597 -19.48 23.22 -6.84
C ASP A 597 -18.47 22.37 -6.03
N ILE A 598 -18.49 22.55 -4.70
CA ILE A 598 -17.44 22.11 -3.80
C ILE A 598 -17.87 20.85 -3.07
N THR A 599 -16.97 19.88 -2.96
CA THR A 599 -17.16 18.76 -2.04
C THR A 599 -15.94 18.57 -1.13
N TYR A 600 -16.22 18.44 0.17
CA TYR A 600 -15.23 18.05 1.18
C TYR A 600 -15.42 16.59 1.57
N ILE A 601 -14.37 15.79 1.42
CA ILE A 601 -14.38 14.36 1.74
C ILE A 601 -14.62 14.07 3.23
N THR A 602 -14.36 15.06 4.08
CA THR A 602 -14.55 14.99 5.54
C THR A 602 -15.93 15.47 5.99
N GLU A 603 -16.78 16.01 5.09
CA GLU A 603 -18.18 16.25 5.45
C GLU A 603 -18.91 14.90 5.58
N PRO A 604 -19.81 14.74 6.56
CA PRO A 604 -20.43 13.44 6.83
C PRO A 604 -21.44 13.02 5.76
N PHE A 605 -21.45 11.72 5.40
CA PHE A 605 -22.41 11.19 4.41
C PHE A 605 -23.80 10.95 5.01
N PHE A 606 -23.85 10.62 6.31
CA PHE A 606 -25.07 10.12 6.96
C PHE A 606 -25.71 11.12 7.94
N LYS A 607 -25.10 12.29 8.14
CA LYS A 607 -25.64 13.37 8.99
C LYS A 607 -25.15 14.72 8.49
N SER A 608 -25.76 15.80 9.00
CA SER A 608 -25.33 17.16 8.65
C SER A 608 -23.98 17.49 9.29
N GLY A 609 -22.99 17.87 8.49
CA GLY A 609 -21.75 18.48 8.96
C GLY A 609 -21.85 20.00 9.13
N VAL A 610 -20.70 20.67 9.27
CA VAL A 610 -20.64 22.12 9.51
C VAL A 610 -21.09 22.93 8.30
N VAL A 611 -20.85 22.42 7.09
CA VAL A 611 -21.30 23.03 5.84
C VAL A 611 -22.82 22.91 5.74
N GLY A 612 -23.36 21.71 5.95
CA GLY A 612 -24.81 21.48 5.94
C GLY A 612 -25.56 22.31 6.99
N ALA A 613 -24.95 22.57 8.15
CA ALA A 613 -25.48 23.49 9.15
C ALA A 613 -25.49 24.94 8.66
N ALA A 614 -24.40 25.43 8.05
CA ALA A 614 -24.36 26.78 7.50
C ALA A 614 -25.38 27.00 6.35
N ILE A 615 -25.58 26.00 5.48
CA ILE A 615 -26.62 26.03 4.45
C ILE A 615 -28.00 26.17 5.11
N ARG A 616 -28.27 25.41 6.17
CA ARG A 616 -29.52 25.50 6.93
C ARG A 616 -29.72 26.88 7.55
N ASP A 617 -28.66 27.46 8.12
CA ASP A 617 -28.71 28.79 8.73
C ASP A 617 -29.13 29.87 7.73
N VAL A 618 -28.54 29.87 6.52
CA VAL A 618 -28.83 30.90 5.51
C VAL A 618 -30.15 30.66 4.78
N THR A 619 -30.53 29.39 4.57
CA THR A 619 -31.84 29.08 3.97
C THR A 619 -33.00 29.45 4.90
N GLN A 620 -32.82 29.33 6.22
CA GLN A 620 -33.77 29.85 7.21
C GLN A 620 -33.87 31.39 7.21
N GLN A 621 -32.85 32.09 6.71
CA GLN A 621 -32.86 33.55 6.51
C GLN A 621 -33.46 33.96 5.15
N GLY A 622 -33.92 33.00 4.35
CA GLY A 622 -34.54 33.24 3.04
C GLY A 622 -33.58 33.19 1.85
N VAL A 623 -32.30 32.82 2.04
CA VAL A 623 -31.36 32.64 0.94
C VAL A 623 -31.62 31.32 0.20
N HIS A 624 -31.66 31.35 -1.12
CA HIS A 624 -31.71 30.15 -1.93
C HIS A 624 -30.30 29.58 -2.10
N TYR A 625 -30.10 28.33 -1.71
CA TYR A 625 -28.79 27.67 -1.80
C TYR A 625 -28.84 26.50 -2.79
N LEU A 626 -27.96 26.50 -3.80
CA LEU A 626 -27.83 25.42 -4.78
C LEU A 626 -26.41 24.86 -4.75
N THR A 627 -26.28 23.55 -4.57
CA THR A 627 -24.98 22.88 -4.56
C THR A 627 -24.93 21.83 -5.66
N ALA A 628 -23.76 21.61 -6.24
CA ALA A 628 -23.55 20.51 -7.17
C ALA A 628 -23.76 19.15 -6.46
N ALA A 629 -24.47 18.23 -7.11
CA ALA A 629 -24.69 16.88 -6.56
C ALA A 629 -23.42 16.00 -6.54
N GLY A 630 -22.36 16.42 -7.22
CA GLY A 630 -21.14 15.64 -7.44
C GLY A 630 -21.27 14.61 -8.57
N ASN A 631 -20.14 14.21 -9.15
CA ASN A 631 -20.08 13.28 -10.30
C ASN A 631 -19.68 11.85 -9.88
N PHE A 632 -20.16 11.42 -8.71
CA PHE A 632 -19.69 10.19 -8.06
C PHE A 632 -20.74 9.07 -7.99
N GLY A 633 -21.95 9.30 -8.53
CA GLY A 633 -23.09 8.38 -8.37
C GLY A 633 -22.82 6.96 -8.85
N ASN A 634 -22.08 6.78 -9.95
CA ASN A 634 -21.70 5.47 -10.47
C ASN A 634 -20.36 4.93 -9.92
N LYS A 635 -19.80 5.60 -8.91
CA LYS A 635 -18.52 5.27 -8.25
C LYS A 635 -18.66 5.21 -6.74
N SER A 636 -19.78 4.66 -6.26
CA SER A 636 -20.03 4.46 -4.84
C SER A 636 -20.75 3.14 -4.57
N TYR A 637 -20.60 2.65 -3.34
CA TYR A 637 -21.30 1.49 -2.82
C TYR A 637 -21.82 1.81 -1.42
N GLU A 638 -23.03 1.36 -1.11
CA GLU A 638 -23.68 1.55 0.19
C GLU A 638 -24.43 0.28 0.58
N SER A 639 -24.22 -0.21 1.80
CA SER A 639 -24.92 -1.37 2.33
C SER A 639 -24.84 -1.41 3.86
N ASN A 640 -25.67 -2.24 4.48
CA ASN A 640 -25.46 -2.62 5.88
C ASN A 640 -24.28 -3.57 5.99
N PHE A 641 -23.41 -3.35 6.98
CA PHE A 641 -22.30 -4.25 7.26
C PHE A 641 -22.80 -5.67 7.51
N THR A 642 -22.48 -6.55 6.58
CA THR A 642 -22.69 -7.99 6.69
C THR A 642 -21.36 -8.65 7.05
N PRO A 643 -21.22 -9.27 8.24
CA PRO A 643 -19.94 -9.82 8.67
C PRO A 643 -19.59 -11.11 7.90
N ALA A 644 -18.33 -11.23 7.51
CA ALA A 644 -17.69 -12.42 6.99
C ALA A 644 -16.29 -12.58 7.62
N ALA A 645 -15.65 -13.72 7.35
CA ALA A 645 -14.27 -13.93 7.79
C ALA A 645 -13.35 -12.89 7.13
N ALA A 646 -12.52 -12.21 7.93
CA ALA A 646 -11.54 -11.27 7.40
C ALA A 646 -10.43 -11.99 6.60
N PRO A 647 -9.81 -11.33 5.59
CA PRO A 647 -8.64 -11.86 4.92
C PRO A 647 -7.51 -12.19 5.90
N ALA A 648 -6.70 -13.18 5.55
CA ALA A 648 -5.57 -13.59 6.38
C ALA A 648 -4.62 -12.41 6.68
N GLY A 649 -4.33 -12.18 7.97
CA GLY A 649 -3.47 -11.09 8.41
C GLY A 649 -4.20 -9.82 8.85
N LEU A 650 -5.52 -9.73 8.65
CA LEU A 650 -6.36 -8.68 9.22
C LEU A 650 -7.15 -9.19 10.43
N ILE A 651 -7.37 -8.32 11.41
CA ILE A 651 -8.15 -8.61 12.62
C ILE A 651 -9.58 -8.10 12.41
N GLY A 652 -10.56 -8.77 13.02
CA GLY A 652 -11.97 -8.36 12.99
C GLY A 652 -12.80 -9.14 11.98
N GLN A 653 -13.79 -8.48 11.39
CA GLN A 653 -14.77 -9.08 10.48
C GLN A 653 -14.79 -8.32 9.15
N ALA A 654 -14.60 -9.01 8.04
CA ALA A 654 -14.77 -8.39 6.73
C ALA A 654 -16.24 -8.10 6.43
N HIS A 655 -16.47 -7.11 5.59
CA HIS A 655 -17.77 -6.88 4.97
C HIS A 655 -17.95 -7.85 3.81
N SER A 656 -19.06 -8.60 3.83
CA SER A 656 -19.52 -9.31 2.64
C SER A 656 -20.35 -8.40 1.75
N PHE A 657 -19.92 -8.24 0.51
CA PHE A 657 -20.64 -7.53 -0.54
C PHE A 657 -21.81 -8.36 -1.09
N ALA A 658 -21.62 -9.67 -1.25
CA ALA A 658 -22.71 -10.61 -1.52
C ALA A 658 -22.37 -12.04 -1.06
N SER A 659 -23.26 -12.71 -0.32
CA SER A 659 -23.19 -14.16 -0.06
C SER A 659 -21.85 -14.71 0.46
N GLY A 660 -21.12 -13.93 1.26
CA GLY A 660 -19.81 -14.29 1.80
C GLY A 660 -18.61 -13.80 0.97
N ASP A 661 -18.85 -13.22 -0.22
CA ASP A 661 -17.83 -12.55 -1.01
C ASP A 661 -17.41 -11.25 -0.34
N ILE A 662 -16.11 -11.12 -0.07
CA ILE A 662 -15.48 -10.00 0.62
C ILE A 662 -14.66 -9.11 -0.32
N LEU A 663 -14.62 -9.45 -1.60
CA LEU A 663 -13.90 -8.72 -2.63
C LEU A 663 -14.89 -7.93 -3.47
N GLN A 664 -14.62 -6.64 -3.66
CA GLN A 664 -15.35 -5.80 -4.60
C GLN A 664 -14.47 -5.57 -5.83
N ASN A 665 -14.72 -6.29 -6.92
CA ASN A 665 -13.91 -6.13 -8.13
C ASN A 665 -14.15 -4.81 -8.85
N ASP A 666 -13.07 -4.08 -9.11
CA ASP A 666 -13.08 -2.75 -9.71
C ASP A 666 -12.01 -2.59 -10.79
N SER A 667 -12.35 -1.89 -11.86
CA SER A 667 -11.39 -1.48 -12.89
C SER A 667 -10.88 -0.07 -12.67
N LEU A 668 -9.57 0.11 -12.82
CA LEU A 668 -8.84 1.35 -12.65
C LEU A 668 -8.17 1.74 -13.97
N LYS A 669 -8.05 3.05 -14.22
CA LYS A 669 -7.39 3.63 -15.38
C LYS A 669 -6.17 4.44 -14.98
N GLY A 670 -5.16 4.41 -15.82
CA GLY A 670 -3.94 5.19 -15.66
C GLY A 670 -2.93 4.93 -16.76
N SER A 671 -1.89 5.75 -16.82
CA SER A 671 -0.74 5.56 -17.69
C SER A 671 0.51 6.18 -17.06
N ILE A 672 1.72 5.87 -17.56
CA ILE A 672 2.95 6.54 -17.10
C ILE A 672 2.91 8.04 -17.43
N ALA A 673 2.40 8.41 -18.61
CA ALA A 673 2.33 9.80 -19.04
C ALA A 673 1.25 10.61 -18.30
N GLN A 674 0.18 9.95 -17.87
CA GLN A 674 -0.93 10.52 -17.10
C GLN A 674 -1.40 9.48 -16.08
N PRO A 675 -0.77 9.44 -14.89
CA PRO A 675 -1.18 8.52 -13.84
C PRO A 675 -2.59 8.83 -13.35
N GLY A 676 -3.42 7.81 -13.19
CA GLY A 676 -4.72 7.94 -12.56
C GLY A 676 -4.56 8.26 -11.08
N VAL A 677 -5.22 9.31 -10.60
CA VAL A 677 -5.16 9.73 -9.19
C VAL A 677 -6.46 9.32 -8.51
N TYR A 678 -6.36 8.49 -7.48
CA TYR A 678 -7.53 7.93 -6.79
C TYR A 678 -7.61 8.39 -5.35
N THR A 679 -8.83 8.64 -4.90
CA THR A 679 -9.17 8.92 -3.50
C THR A 679 -10.52 8.27 -3.22
N ILE A 680 -10.50 7.17 -2.47
CA ILE A 680 -11.70 6.47 -2.02
C ILE A 680 -11.90 6.81 -0.56
N VAL A 681 -13.13 7.14 -0.17
CA VAL A 681 -13.45 7.51 1.20
C VAL A 681 -14.57 6.61 1.69
N LEU A 682 -14.30 5.90 2.77
CA LEU A 682 -15.29 5.08 3.48
C LEU A 682 -15.80 5.88 4.67
N GLN A 683 -17.11 5.93 4.86
CA GLN A 683 -17.74 6.36 6.11
C GLN A 683 -18.82 5.37 6.53
N TRP A 684 -19.17 5.37 7.80
CA TRP A 684 -20.25 4.55 8.35
C TRP A 684 -21.15 5.34 9.29
N VAL A 685 -22.36 4.82 9.54
CA VAL A 685 -23.31 5.41 10.47
C VAL A 685 -22.79 5.20 11.89
N ASP A 686 -22.25 6.26 12.47
CA ASP A 686 -21.87 6.36 13.88
C ASP A 686 -21.76 7.84 14.31
N ASP A 687 -21.42 8.10 15.56
CA ASP A 687 -21.14 9.43 16.10
C ASP A 687 -19.86 10.06 15.52
N ILE A 688 -19.85 11.39 15.40
CA ILE A 688 -18.74 12.14 14.78
C ILE A 688 -18.20 13.10 15.81
N TYR A 689 -17.02 12.77 16.34
CA TYR A 689 -16.43 13.51 17.44
C TYR A 689 -16.11 14.96 17.05
N SER A 690 -15.57 15.19 15.85
CA SER A 690 -15.11 16.51 15.42
C SER A 690 -16.20 17.58 15.30
N LEU A 691 -17.48 17.17 15.28
CA LEU A 691 -18.63 18.08 15.28
C LEU A 691 -18.97 18.63 16.68
N GLY A 692 -18.41 18.06 17.75
CA GLY A 692 -18.63 18.53 19.13
C GLY A 692 -20.01 18.19 19.71
N GLY A 693 -20.79 17.34 19.04
CA GLY A 693 -22.13 16.92 19.49
C GLY A 693 -22.17 15.56 20.21
N SER A 694 -21.05 14.85 20.29
CA SER A 694 -20.94 13.54 20.96
C SER A 694 -19.67 13.49 21.80
N ALA A 695 -19.78 12.98 23.03
CA ALA A 695 -18.66 12.81 23.95
C ALA A 695 -17.83 11.56 23.66
N THR A 696 -18.38 10.59 22.92
CA THR A 696 -17.74 9.29 22.68
C THR A 696 -17.22 9.11 21.25
N GLY A 697 -17.66 9.89 20.27
CA GLY A 697 -17.28 9.69 18.86
C GLY A 697 -17.74 8.32 18.32
N THR A 698 -17.14 7.87 17.21
CA THR A 698 -17.46 6.56 16.64
C THR A 698 -17.08 5.43 17.59
N GLN A 699 -17.99 4.46 17.73
CA GLN A 699 -17.83 3.27 18.53
C GLN A 699 -17.31 2.08 17.71
N HIS A 700 -17.23 2.22 16.39
CA HIS A 700 -16.68 1.21 15.49
C HIS A 700 -15.42 1.70 14.79
N ASP A 701 -14.53 0.75 14.50
CA ASP A 701 -13.30 0.93 13.76
C ASP A 701 -13.39 0.12 12.47
N PHE A 702 -13.67 0.80 11.36
CA PHE A 702 -13.74 0.20 10.04
C PHE A 702 -12.56 0.64 9.22
N ASP A 703 -11.87 -0.32 8.63
CA ASP A 703 -10.75 -0.15 7.74
C ASP A 703 -11.16 -0.41 6.28
N ILE A 704 -10.46 0.22 5.34
CA ILE A 704 -10.57 -0.04 3.90
C ILE A 704 -9.20 -0.41 3.30
N TYR A 705 -9.21 -1.37 2.39
CA TYR A 705 -8.02 -1.92 1.75
C TYR A 705 -8.22 -2.10 0.24
N LEU A 706 -7.12 -2.06 -0.50
CA LEU A 706 -7.04 -2.70 -1.81
C LEU A 706 -6.46 -4.11 -1.69
N ALA A 707 -6.99 -5.04 -2.48
CA ALA A 707 -6.56 -6.43 -2.56
C ALA A 707 -6.42 -6.90 -4.01
N ASP A 708 -5.67 -7.97 -4.22
CA ASP A 708 -5.65 -8.71 -5.49
C ASP A 708 -6.86 -9.67 -5.61
N ASP A 709 -6.98 -10.36 -6.75
CA ASP A 709 -8.10 -11.30 -7.03
C ASP A 709 -8.05 -12.57 -6.17
N ALA A 710 -6.93 -12.83 -5.48
CA ALA A 710 -6.81 -13.92 -4.52
C ALA A 710 -7.15 -13.47 -3.08
N GLY A 711 -7.52 -12.19 -2.91
CA GLY A 711 -7.83 -11.60 -1.61
C GLY A 711 -6.60 -11.25 -0.77
N ASN A 712 -5.40 -11.24 -1.35
CA ASN A 712 -4.22 -10.73 -0.65
C ASN A 712 -4.28 -9.21 -0.62
N ILE A 713 -4.12 -8.64 0.57
CA ILE A 713 -4.08 -7.19 0.76
C ILE A 713 -2.85 -6.60 0.07
N LEU A 714 -3.08 -5.64 -0.82
CA LEU A 714 -2.05 -4.82 -1.45
C LEU A 714 -1.60 -3.73 -0.48
N PHE A 715 -2.53 -2.93 0.03
CA PHE A 715 -2.33 -1.91 1.06
C PHE A 715 -3.66 -1.37 1.59
N GLY A 716 -3.61 -0.71 2.74
CA GLY A 716 -4.64 0.18 3.29
C GLY A 716 -4.01 1.46 3.83
N MET A 717 -4.82 2.45 4.16
CA MET A 717 -4.37 3.74 4.72
C MET A 717 -5.23 4.09 5.94
N ASN A 718 -5.26 3.18 6.90
CA ASN A 718 -6.26 3.20 7.97
C ASN A 718 -5.71 3.81 9.26
N ARG A 719 -6.63 4.35 10.06
CA ARG A 719 -6.35 4.84 11.41
C ARG A 719 -7.16 4.04 12.42
N ASN A 720 -6.89 4.21 13.70
CA ASN A 720 -7.86 3.77 14.71
C ASN A 720 -8.90 4.87 14.88
N ASN A 721 -10.15 4.58 14.52
CA ASN A 721 -11.23 5.54 14.59
C ASN A 721 -11.96 5.55 15.94
N LEU A 722 -11.77 4.57 16.84
CA LEU A 722 -12.49 4.53 18.12
C LEU A 722 -12.32 5.84 18.90
N GLY A 723 -13.43 6.48 19.27
CA GLY A 723 -13.38 7.78 19.95
C GLY A 723 -13.32 9.00 19.01
N GLY A 724 -13.14 8.79 17.71
CA GLY A 724 -12.93 9.82 16.69
C GLY A 724 -14.11 9.94 15.71
N ASP A 725 -13.78 10.15 14.43
CA ASP A 725 -14.75 10.28 13.33
C ASP A 725 -14.86 8.96 12.55
N PRO A 726 -16.05 8.57 12.03
CA PRO A 726 -16.30 7.34 11.29
C PRO A 726 -15.90 7.50 9.81
N ILE A 727 -14.60 7.64 9.56
CA ILE A 727 -14.05 7.92 8.23
C ILE A 727 -12.71 7.21 8.02
N GLU A 728 -12.55 6.64 6.83
CA GLU A 728 -11.26 6.25 6.27
C GLU A 728 -11.04 6.85 4.88
N VAL A 729 -9.78 7.17 4.58
CA VAL A 729 -9.38 7.80 3.32
C VAL A 729 -8.27 6.97 2.69
N LEU A 730 -8.54 6.42 1.50
CA LEU A 730 -7.63 5.55 0.76
C LEU A 730 -7.15 6.23 -0.54
N PRO A 731 -6.03 6.98 -0.48
CA PRO A 731 -5.44 7.62 -1.65
C PRO A 731 -4.38 6.73 -2.34
N PHE A 732 -4.42 6.66 -3.67
CA PHE A 732 -3.44 5.91 -4.47
C PHE A 732 -3.30 6.44 -5.91
N THR A 733 -2.28 5.96 -6.62
CA THR A 733 -2.00 6.32 -8.02
C THR A 733 -1.96 5.09 -8.90
N VAL A 734 -2.45 5.19 -10.14
CA VAL A 734 -2.49 4.11 -11.12
C VAL A 734 -1.67 4.48 -12.36
N THR A 735 -0.65 3.71 -12.76
CA THR A 735 0.24 4.02 -13.90
C THR A 735 -0.01 3.17 -15.14
N ALA A 736 -0.97 2.25 -15.09
CA ALA A 736 -1.53 1.58 -16.26
C ALA A 736 -2.93 1.07 -15.90
N ASN A 737 -3.80 0.91 -16.90
CA ASN A 737 -5.11 0.30 -16.68
C ASN A 737 -4.96 -1.08 -16.00
N THR A 738 -5.73 -1.31 -14.95
CA THR A 738 -5.64 -2.53 -14.13
C THR A 738 -6.98 -2.84 -13.46
N ALA A 739 -7.11 -4.02 -12.86
CA ALA A 739 -8.16 -4.32 -11.90
C ALA A 739 -7.59 -4.37 -10.48
N THR A 740 -8.46 -4.19 -9.48
CA THR A 740 -8.19 -4.38 -8.05
C THR A 740 -9.48 -4.83 -7.37
N ASN A 741 -9.37 -5.27 -6.12
CA ASN A 741 -10.54 -5.46 -5.27
C ASN A 741 -10.52 -4.49 -4.10
N ILE A 742 -11.67 -3.93 -3.71
CA ILE A 742 -11.84 -3.23 -2.43
C ILE A 742 -12.24 -4.27 -1.37
N VAL A 743 -11.64 -4.15 -0.18
CA VAL A 743 -12.02 -4.93 1.01
C VAL A 743 -12.27 -3.97 2.16
N ILE A 744 -13.36 -4.20 2.91
CA ILE A 744 -13.70 -3.42 4.10
C ILE A 744 -13.68 -4.36 5.29
N VAL A 745 -13.04 -3.97 6.39
CA VAL A 745 -12.96 -4.77 7.61
C VAL A 745 -13.38 -3.94 8.80
N LYS A 746 -14.32 -4.44 9.59
CA LYS A 746 -14.58 -3.91 10.94
C LYS A 746 -13.58 -4.54 11.89
N GLU A 747 -12.48 -3.84 12.17
CA GLU A 747 -11.40 -4.34 13.02
C GLU A 747 -11.86 -4.47 14.47
N ALA A 748 -12.47 -3.41 15.00
CA ALA A 748 -12.81 -3.30 16.41
C ALA A 748 -14.15 -2.61 16.66
N SER A 749 -14.64 -2.76 17.89
CA SER A 749 -15.79 -2.02 18.40
C SER A 749 -15.58 -1.73 19.89
N ALA A 750 -16.02 -0.56 20.35
CA ALA A 750 -15.99 -0.21 21.76
C ALA A 750 -16.84 -1.20 22.60
N PRO A 751 -16.47 -1.46 23.86
CA PRO A 751 -17.28 -2.30 24.74
C PRO A 751 -18.73 -1.80 24.85
N GLY A 752 -19.70 -2.66 24.54
CA GLY A 752 -21.12 -2.31 24.59
C GLY A 752 -21.65 -1.58 23.35
N ALA A 753 -20.84 -1.41 22.30
CA ALA A 753 -21.28 -0.80 21.05
C ALA A 753 -22.40 -1.61 20.37
N LEU A 754 -23.32 -0.89 19.72
CA LEU A 754 -24.42 -1.51 18.99
C LEU A 754 -23.88 -2.29 17.78
N THR A 755 -24.35 -3.52 17.56
CA THR A 755 -23.84 -4.38 16.47
C THR A 755 -24.79 -4.50 15.29
N SER A 756 -25.97 -3.88 15.36
CA SER A 756 -27.00 -3.88 14.32
C SER A 756 -27.06 -2.55 13.57
N ASN A 757 -27.53 -2.56 12.32
CA ASN A 757 -27.72 -1.38 11.46
C ASN A 757 -26.46 -0.53 11.20
N LEU A 758 -25.30 -1.18 11.11
CA LEU A 758 -24.03 -0.54 10.75
C LEU A 758 -23.95 -0.29 9.25
N ARG A 759 -24.69 0.72 8.77
CA ARG A 759 -24.65 1.11 7.36
C ARG A 759 -23.32 1.79 7.04
N LEU A 760 -22.67 1.35 5.98
CA LEU A 760 -21.41 1.88 5.47
C LEU A 760 -21.58 2.33 4.03
N LYS A 761 -20.76 3.29 3.62
CA LYS A 761 -20.69 3.78 2.24
C LYS A 761 -19.26 4.16 1.90
N TYR A 762 -18.77 3.67 0.77
CA TYR A 762 -17.57 4.25 0.15
C TYR A 762 -17.93 5.05 -1.10
N VAL A 763 -17.20 6.15 -1.33
CA VAL A 763 -17.32 7.00 -2.51
C VAL A 763 -15.93 7.22 -3.10
N VAL A 764 -15.79 7.05 -4.41
CA VAL A 764 -14.57 7.37 -5.14
C VAL A 764 -14.63 8.82 -5.60
N PHE A 765 -14.03 9.71 -4.82
CA PHE A 765 -14.03 11.15 -5.09
C PHE A 765 -13.01 11.59 -6.14
N ARG A 766 -11.93 10.81 -6.33
CA ARG A 766 -10.97 11.03 -7.42
C ARG A 766 -10.69 9.72 -8.15
N GLY A 767 -10.44 9.84 -9.45
CA GLY A 767 -10.05 8.73 -10.31
C GLY A 767 -11.21 8.16 -11.13
N ASP A 768 -10.85 7.43 -12.17
CA ASP A 768 -11.83 6.76 -13.05
C ASP A 768 -11.98 5.29 -12.66
N LEU A 769 -12.59 5.07 -11.49
CA LEU A 769 -12.92 3.73 -11.02
C LEU A 769 -14.23 3.28 -11.66
N LYS A 770 -14.25 2.05 -12.16
CA LYS A 770 -15.46 1.37 -12.61
C LYS A 770 -15.71 0.17 -11.71
N ILE A 771 -16.80 0.22 -10.96
CA ILE A 771 -17.28 -0.91 -10.14
C ILE A 771 -17.79 -2.01 -11.07
N ASN A 772 -17.30 -3.25 -10.94
CA ASN A 772 -17.67 -4.35 -11.83
C ASN A 772 -18.78 -5.25 -11.28
N GLU A 773 -18.92 -5.37 -9.96
CA GLU A 773 -19.79 -6.36 -9.33
C GLU A 773 -20.94 -5.74 -8.52
N TYR A 774 -20.64 -5.08 -7.39
CA TYR A 774 -21.68 -4.63 -6.44
C TYR A 774 -21.80 -3.10 -6.43
N ARG A 775 -22.65 -2.57 -7.31
CA ARG A 775 -22.98 -1.13 -7.37
C ARG A 775 -24.16 -0.80 -6.44
N SER A 776 -24.15 0.44 -5.92
CA SER A 776 -25.33 1.02 -5.26
C SER A 776 -26.47 1.35 -6.22
#